data_AF-A0A2A9MB31-F1
#
_entry.id   AF-A0A2A9MB31-F1
#
_cell.length_a   1.000
_cell.length_b   1.000
_cell.length_c   1.000
_cell.angle_alpha   90.00
_cell.angle_beta   90.00
_cell.angle_gamma   90.00
#
_symmetry.space_group_name_H-M   'P 1'
#
loop_
_entity.id
_entity.type
_entity.pdbx_description
1 polymer ?
#
loop_
_entity_poly.entity_id
_entity_poly.type
_entity_poly.pdbx_seq_one_letter_code
_entity_poly.pdbx_strand_id
1 'polypeptide(L)'
;MMPRRPSRGVSGSCGSRTSRLLSLLLAAALLPASFSPLGAEAQVVGLDLGSEFVKVALVAAGRPIEILLNTSSKRKTSNAVSFADAEKRELGDEGAAQASKKPDQVFLHSNLLLGLNATDYGLADVTTTTEDASRFVPLHLKGDVLPSGFPHAYYPYRLYMDRQRHSLAVLARDGLYLPAELVTANMLAFVKTLATQAAGVSADTSIGCVISIPCRYTQRQRQALRDAVEIAGMNPIAFNHHSVTAAVQHGLDLPTNTTATKLFYDVGSSGVDVGVVEFSPVVLPSKKEVLQVRLLACESVKGAGGHHLDLAIAEKMREAFEKRHPSQTLENVPRALKKLVKQAVMSKHVLSANKQTHFRVEGLHNDVDFHEPMERAHVEQMLQERGMLEKLKSSLDATLAQAGMSMENIDQVELLGGGWRVPRVQQEVSALVGGKEVGTHLNGDEAMATGSAFIAANSTVTFRVKQMLLSDISPFEYMLKIAAVAEEDDEETGVKKGEKVEKNKVLIARNTRLAQGSRTVSLRTAHDFAVEIMEDEKVLMKLEVMGVADAAKKLEEEAEKLRAEKQKDLVAAGLAGEEEEPPSLLPKANMVFRVDGTGVLAFDRAFLTQDYHIFVPVTTTTTRSTTTKSSASEAETTTTTTAAPPQPKVKRVTKQVTDALKWRETLQLPLPLTAEEKKELRKQLQAFEAADLRVQRLAEAMDRLESSIYAARGLLEEEAIARVSLPEVRENLRKTLEEDEEWIYDSAKAEGIDAVKKRLTALQDIVEPMKKRAEELEARPKAVEKMQQALSDAKSRLEQIETRRKWVPQEKIQQALAFRDEVAAWWKEKLDAQQAKADTEDPVFTKAEVLAKVKEVGAAIKALENIPRPTTTTTTAKPQEGEKAEEKKEGEAGEEKKEGEAGDEKKEGEAGDEKKEGEAGDEKKEGEAGDEKKEGEAGGEAGDEKKEGEAGEEKKEGEAGEEKEEREEEKSSESQHSREEL
;
A
#
# COMPACT_ATOMS: atom_id res chain seq x y z
N MET A 1 -38.82 51.59 -14.94
CA MET A 1 -39.71 51.72 -16.12
C MET A 1 -40.25 50.34 -16.49
N MET A 2 -41.43 50.26 -17.12
CA MET A 2 -42.11 49.01 -17.55
C MET A 2 -41.85 48.72 -19.06
N PRO A 3 -42.38 47.64 -19.72
CA PRO A 3 -43.20 46.48 -19.25
C PRO A 3 -42.84 45.06 -19.81
N ARG A 4 -43.36 44.02 -19.10
CA ARG A 4 -44.05 42.76 -19.56
C ARG A 4 -43.39 41.68 -20.49
N ARG A 5 -43.77 40.40 -20.20
CA ARG A 5 -43.79 39.18 -21.08
C ARG A 5 -44.86 39.33 -22.21
N PRO A 6 -44.79 38.62 -23.38
CA PRO A 6 -45.04 37.15 -23.59
C PRO A 6 -43.98 36.47 -24.50
N SER A 7 -43.77 35.15 -24.66
CA SER A 7 -44.57 33.89 -24.71
C SER A 7 -44.96 33.39 -26.12
N ARG A 8 -44.56 32.14 -26.47
CA ARG A 8 -44.89 31.34 -27.69
C ARG A 8 -44.31 31.89 -29.03
N GLY A 9 -44.00 31.07 -30.04
CA GLY A 9 -43.83 29.60 -30.09
C GLY A 9 -44.06 28.95 -31.47
N VAL A 10 -43.22 27.96 -31.83
CA VAL A 10 -43.43 26.87 -32.83
C VAL A 10 -43.37 27.24 -34.34
N SER A 11 -42.93 26.26 -35.15
CA SER A 11 -42.83 26.20 -36.63
C SER A 11 -41.70 27.03 -37.30
N GLY A 12 -41.11 26.60 -38.42
CA GLY A 12 -41.20 25.29 -39.10
C GLY A 12 -40.76 25.31 -40.57
N SER A 13 -40.51 24.12 -41.15
CA SER A 13 -40.24 23.84 -42.58
C SER A 13 -38.80 23.99 -43.14
N CYS A 14 -38.52 23.11 -44.10
CA CYS A 14 -37.38 23.03 -45.03
C CYS A 14 -36.96 24.36 -45.70
N GLY A 15 -35.73 24.52 -46.21
CA GLY A 15 -34.57 23.60 -46.19
C GLY A 15 -34.00 23.28 -47.59
N SER A 16 -32.68 23.46 -47.76
CA SER A 16 -31.90 22.97 -48.91
C SER A 16 -30.42 22.74 -48.51
N ARG A 17 -29.67 21.95 -49.29
CA ARG A 17 -28.31 21.46 -48.94
C ARG A 17 -27.26 21.92 -49.96
N THR A 18 -26.39 22.89 -49.63
CA THR A 18 -25.13 23.14 -50.40
C THR A 18 -24.13 24.09 -49.68
N SER A 19 -23.66 23.78 -48.46
CA SER A 19 -22.34 24.27 -47.96
C SER A 19 -21.91 23.65 -46.61
N ARG A 20 -21.54 22.37 -46.57
CA ARG A 20 -20.77 21.74 -45.47
C ARG A 20 -19.98 20.51 -45.94
N LEU A 21 -19.00 20.72 -46.85
CA LEU A 21 -18.08 19.67 -47.31
C LEU A 21 -16.64 20.13 -47.56
N LEU A 22 -16.32 21.40 -47.26
CA LEU A 22 -14.98 22.00 -47.45
C LEU A 22 -14.35 22.50 -46.15
N SER A 23 -14.95 22.19 -44.99
CA SER A 23 -14.54 22.69 -43.66
C SER A 23 -13.96 21.57 -42.76
N LEU A 24 -13.71 20.39 -43.31
CA LEU A 24 -13.37 19.16 -42.58
C LEU A 24 -12.07 18.49 -43.06
N LEU A 25 -11.32 19.15 -43.95
CA LEU A 25 -10.10 18.62 -44.58
C LEU A 25 -8.86 19.53 -44.40
N LEU A 26 -8.94 20.58 -43.57
CA LEU A 26 -7.83 21.52 -43.32
C LEU A 26 -7.40 21.63 -41.85
N ALA A 27 -7.83 20.67 -41.01
CA ALA A 27 -7.55 20.63 -39.57
C ALA A 27 -6.83 19.33 -39.12
N ALA A 28 -6.25 18.60 -40.08
CA ALA A 28 -5.77 17.22 -39.89
C ALA A 28 -4.27 17.02 -40.20
N ALA A 29 -3.49 18.08 -40.36
CA ALA A 29 -2.09 17.99 -40.80
C ALA A 29 -1.20 19.10 -40.21
N LEU A 30 -0.90 19.03 -38.91
CA LEU A 30 0.20 19.76 -38.25
C LEU A 30 0.44 19.28 -36.80
N LEU A 31 0.91 18.03 -36.60
CA LEU A 31 1.44 17.55 -35.31
C LEU A 31 2.13 16.16 -35.44
N PRO A 32 3.46 16.09 -35.59
CA PRO A 32 4.22 14.85 -35.47
C PRO A 32 4.79 14.63 -34.05
N ALA A 33 4.97 13.36 -33.68
CA ALA A 33 5.84 12.87 -32.60
C ALA A 33 5.70 13.50 -31.17
N SER A 34 4.66 13.10 -30.41
CA SER A 34 4.71 13.05 -28.93
C SER A 34 3.65 12.15 -28.25
N PHE A 35 3.08 11.17 -28.97
CA PHE A 35 2.22 10.15 -28.33
C PHE A 35 3.04 8.97 -27.80
N SER A 36 3.64 9.16 -26.62
CA SER A 36 3.86 8.02 -25.73
C SER A 36 2.51 7.54 -25.19
N PRO A 37 2.25 6.23 -25.10
CA PRO A 37 1.04 5.74 -24.47
C PRO A 37 1.12 6.02 -22.96
N LEU A 38 0.51 7.12 -22.53
CA LEU A 38 0.22 7.42 -21.12
C LEU A 38 -0.88 6.48 -20.60
N GLY A 39 -0.57 5.18 -20.58
CA GLY A 39 -1.21 4.28 -19.63
C GLY A 39 -0.81 4.76 -18.25
N ALA A 40 -1.80 5.23 -17.47
CA ALA A 40 -1.58 5.48 -16.06
C ALA A 40 -1.31 4.12 -15.40
N GLU A 41 -0.03 3.81 -15.15
CA GLU A 41 0.38 2.59 -14.49
C GLU A 41 -0.22 2.57 -13.08
N ALA A 42 -1.28 1.78 -12.91
CA ALA A 42 -2.08 1.75 -11.69
C ALA A 42 -1.32 1.03 -10.57
N GLN A 43 -0.44 1.76 -9.89
CA GLN A 43 0.29 1.29 -8.71
C GLN A 43 -0.70 0.89 -7.61
N VAL A 44 -0.44 -0.22 -6.91
CA VAL A 44 -1.25 -0.62 -5.75
C VAL A 44 -0.38 -1.00 -4.55
N VAL A 45 -0.94 -0.83 -3.36
CA VAL A 45 -0.29 -1.16 -2.09
C VAL A 45 -1.17 -2.06 -1.21
N GLY A 46 -0.52 -2.94 -0.45
CA GLY A 46 -1.10 -3.64 0.68
C GLY A 46 -0.60 -3.05 1.99
N LEU A 47 -1.51 -2.74 2.90
CA LEU A 47 -1.16 -2.20 4.22
C LEU A 47 -1.55 -3.18 5.32
N ASP A 48 -0.62 -3.45 6.22
CA ASP A 48 -0.95 -3.76 7.61
C ASP A 48 -1.04 -2.42 8.34
N LEU A 49 -2.26 -1.99 8.70
CA LEU A 49 -2.51 -0.76 9.48
C LEU A 49 -2.50 -1.07 10.99
N GLY A 50 -1.47 -1.80 11.42
CA GLY A 50 -1.25 -2.17 12.81
C GLY A 50 -1.22 -0.97 13.75
N SER A 51 -1.79 -1.14 14.94
CA SER A 51 -1.97 -0.06 15.91
C SER A 51 -0.64 0.58 16.35
N GLU A 52 0.45 -0.17 16.47
CA GLU A 52 1.77 0.36 16.84
C GLU A 52 2.70 0.58 15.62
N PHE A 53 2.61 -0.29 14.62
CA PHE A 53 3.45 -0.25 13.42
C PHE A 53 2.64 -0.50 12.14
N VAL A 54 2.72 0.44 11.21
CA VAL A 54 2.24 0.31 9.84
C VAL A 54 3.32 -0.37 9.00
N LYS A 55 2.95 -1.34 8.17
CA LYS A 55 3.84 -1.94 7.15
C LYS A 55 3.13 -1.93 5.81
N VAL A 56 3.90 -1.76 4.74
CA VAL A 56 3.36 -1.55 3.41
C VAL A 56 4.12 -2.42 2.43
N ALA A 57 3.41 -3.18 1.61
CA ALA A 57 3.96 -3.83 0.43
C ALA A 57 3.48 -3.08 -0.82
N LEU A 58 4.40 -2.76 -1.72
CA LEU A 58 4.15 -2.09 -2.99
C LEU A 58 4.09 -3.11 -4.12
N VAL A 59 3.15 -2.93 -5.05
CA VAL A 59 3.11 -3.60 -6.35
C VAL A 59 3.23 -2.53 -7.42
N ALA A 60 4.35 -2.57 -8.15
CA ALA A 60 4.70 -1.59 -9.18
C ALA A 60 5.00 -2.27 -10.51
N ALA A 61 4.86 -1.53 -11.61
CA ALA A 61 5.15 -2.06 -12.94
C ALA A 61 6.62 -2.50 -13.05
N GLY A 62 6.86 -3.67 -13.64
CA GLY A 62 8.20 -4.23 -13.81
C GLY A 62 8.92 -4.67 -12.52
N ARG A 63 8.25 -4.69 -11.36
CA ARG A 63 8.85 -5.09 -10.08
C ARG A 63 8.04 -6.22 -9.38
N PRO A 64 8.68 -7.05 -8.54
CA PRO A 64 7.97 -7.96 -7.65
C PRO A 64 7.19 -7.21 -6.56
N ILE A 65 6.43 -7.93 -5.75
CA ILE A 65 5.80 -7.38 -4.54
C ILE A 65 6.89 -7.18 -3.48
N GLU A 66 7.15 -5.94 -3.08
CA GLU A 66 8.25 -5.58 -2.17
C GLU A 66 7.74 -4.83 -0.93
N ILE A 67 8.29 -5.14 0.24
CA ILE A 67 8.05 -4.35 1.46
C ILE A 67 8.75 -3.00 1.35
N LEU A 68 7.94 -1.94 1.36
CA LEU A 68 8.34 -0.55 1.24
C LEU A 68 9.09 -0.11 2.51
N LEU A 69 10.30 0.42 2.32
CA LEU A 69 11.10 0.97 3.40
C LEU A 69 10.65 2.40 3.75
N ASN A 70 10.77 2.77 5.03
CA ASN A 70 10.58 4.15 5.48
C ASN A 70 11.84 5.01 5.26
N THR A 71 11.75 6.31 5.58
CA THR A 71 12.86 7.28 5.47
C THR A 71 14.10 6.94 6.31
N SER A 72 14.00 6.01 7.26
CA SER A 72 15.10 5.45 8.06
C SER A 72 15.50 4.03 7.60
N SER A 73 15.16 3.64 6.37
CA SER A 73 15.41 2.32 5.77
C SER A 73 14.80 1.13 6.51
N LYS A 74 13.78 1.33 7.36
CA LYS A 74 13.12 0.25 8.12
C LYS A 74 11.92 -0.31 7.37
N ARG A 75 11.69 -1.62 7.50
CA ARG A 75 10.57 -2.39 6.91
C ARG A 75 9.22 -2.19 7.61
N LYS A 76 9.19 -1.41 8.70
CA LYS A 76 7.97 -1.01 9.43
C LYS A 76 8.11 0.42 9.96
N THR A 77 7.00 1.13 10.00
CA THR A 77 6.90 2.55 10.38
C THR A 77 6.05 2.68 11.63
N SER A 78 6.53 3.43 12.63
CA SER A 78 5.75 3.73 13.84
C SER A 78 4.42 4.41 13.47
N ASN A 79 3.30 3.95 14.03
CA ASN A 79 1.98 4.54 13.77
C ASN A 79 1.83 5.82 14.62
N ALA A 80 2.42 6.93 14.16
CA ALA A 80 2.61 8.14 14.95
C ALA A 80 2.56 9.43 14.11
N VAL A 81 1.75 10.39 14.55
CA VAL A 81 1.62 11.73 13.96
C VAL A 81 1.95 12.78 15.02
N SER A 82 3.10 13.46 14.86
CA SER A 82 3.53 14.56 15.72
C SER A 82 3.12 15.91 15.14
N PHE A 83 2.62 16.75 16.03
CA PHE A 83 2.48 18.19 15.87
C PHE A 83 3.39 18.93 16.87
N ALA A 84 4.52 18.36 17.28
CA ALA A 84 5.44 18.97 18.23
C ALA A 84 6.22 20.18 17.65
N ASP A 85 6.64 20.14 16.39
CA ASP A 85 7.31 21.26 15.70
C ASP A 85 6.30 22.28 15.16
N ALA A 86 6.43 23.57 15.48
CA ALA A 86 5.49 24.59 15.03
C ALA A 86 5.36 24.67 13.49
N GLU A 87 6.44 24.43 12.74
CA GLU A 87 6.53 24.71 11.30
C GLU A 87 6.13 23.55 10.37
N LYS A 88 6.22 22.29 10.85
CA LYS A 88 5.92 21.08 10.09
C LYS A 88 5.20 20.03 10.94
N ARG A 89 4.75 18.94 10.32
CA ARG A 89 4.42 17.69 11.01
C ARG A 89 5.64 16.77 11.00
N GLU A 90 5.70 15.86 11.95
CA GLU A 90 6.70 14.78 11.93
C GLU A 90 5.94 13.45 11.97
N LEU A 91 6.22 12.57 11.02
CA LEU A 91 5.41 11.38 10.74
C LEU A 91 6.25 10.13 10.91
N GLY A 92 5.60 9.03 11.27
CA GLY A 92 6.31 7.76 11.45
C GLY A 92 7.27 7.79 12.64
N ASP A 93 8.49 7.32 12.41
CA ASP A 93 9.50 7.20 13.47
C ASP A 93 10.01 8.56 13.99
N GLU A 94 10.00 9.61 13.17
CA GLU A 94 10.33 10.97 13.60
C GLU A 94 9.25 11.48 14.57
N GLY A 95 7.97 11.30 14.22
CA GLY A 95 6.86 11.66 15.08
C GLY A 95 6.84 10.88 16.40
N ALA A 96 7.14 9.58 16.36
CA ALA A 96 7.24 8.74 17.56
C ALA A 96 8.37 9.21 18.51
N ALA A 97 9.49 9.71 17.99
CA ALA A 97 10.60 10.20 18.79
C ALA A 97 10.25 11.43 19.65
N GLN A 98 9.23 12.20 19.28
CA GLN A 98 8.78 13.37 20.02
C GLN A 98 7.89 13.03 21.24
N ALA A 99 7.39 11.79 21.37
CA ALA A 99 6.48 11.40 22.44
C ALA A 99 7.06 11.57 23.86
N SER A 100 8.39 11.50 24.04
CA SER A 100 9.05 11.78 25.34
C SER A 100 9.30 13.27 25.62
N LYS A 101 9.06 14.14 24.63
CA LYS A 101 9.27 15.60 24.70
C LYS A 101 7.94 16.35 24.83
N LYS A 102 6.99 16.11 23.92
CA LYS A 102 5.64 16.73 23.89
C LYS A 102 4.53 15.67 23.72
N PRO A 103 4.28 14.81 24.73
CA PRO A 103 3.33 13.70 24.63
C PRO A 103 1.87 14.11 24.34
N ASP A 104 1.51 15.34 24.67
CA ASP A 104 0.22 15.99 24.39
C ASP A 104 0.00 16.36 22.92
N GLN A 105 1.08 16.38 22.12
CA GLN A 105 1.12 16.81 20.71
C GLN A 105 1.48 15.66 19.75
N VAL A 106 1.55 14.42 20.23
CA VAL A 106 1.98 13.24 19.45
C VAL A 106 0.93 12.13 19.51
N PHE A 107 0.20 11.95 18.40
CA PHE A 107 -0.86 10.96 18.27
C PHE A 107 -0.28 9.63 17.77
N LEU A 108 0.04 8.76 18.72
CA LEU A 108 0.33 7.35 18.49
C LEU A 108 -0.96 6.56 18.27
N HIS A 109 -0.90 5.48 17.49
CA HIS A 109 -2.02 4.56 17.23
C HIS A 109 -3.22 5.24 16.54
N SER A 110 -2.95 6.03 15.49
CA SER A 110 -3.92 6.91 14.81
C SER A 110 -5.27 6.26 14.46
N ASN A 111 -5.26 4.99 14.08
CA ASN A 111 -6.44 4.23 13.66
C ASN A 111 -7.37 3.79 14.82
N LEU A 112 -6.93 3.84 16.07
CA LEU A 112 -7.72 3.35 17.22
C LEU A 112 -8.94 4.22 17.57
N LEU A 113 -9.01 5.47 17.09
CA LEU A 113 -10.13 6.38 17.32
C LEU A 113 -11.18 6.40 16.18
N LEU A 114 -10.94 5.67 15.08
CA LEU A 114 -11.80 5.68 13.89
C LEU A 114 -13.20 5.12 14.16
N GLY A 115 -14.23 5.87 13.77
CA GLY A 115 -15.63 5.42 13.77
C GLY A 115 -16.24 5.23 15.17
N LEU A 116 -15.66 5.86 16.20
CA LEU A 116 -16.09 5.74 17.60
C LEU A 116 -16.88 6.96 18.07
N ASN A 117 -17.87 6.73 18.94
CA ASN A 117 -18.54 7.73 19.79
C ASN A 117 -18.24 7.42 21.28
N ALA A 118 -18.46 8.39 22.17
CA ALA A 118 -18.40 8.26 23.62
C ALA A 118 -19.23 7.07 24.15
N THR A 119 -20.45 6.91 23.62
CA THR A 119 -21.40 5.88 24.06
C THR A 119 -20.95 4.44 23.76
N ASP A 120 -20.12 4.21 22.74
CA ASP A 120 -19.54 2.89 22.44
C ASP A 120 -18.58 2.37 23.52
N TYR A 121 -18.19 3.23 24.48
CA TYR A 121 -17.32 2.90 25.61
C TYR A 121 -17.93 3.30 26.97
N GLY A 122 -19.26 3.44 27.04
CA GLY A 122 -19.97 3.72 28.29
C GLY A 122 -19.73 5.13 28.87
N LEU A 123 -19.17 6.04 28.06
CA LEU A 123 -19.10 7.46 28.38
C LEU A 123 -20.47 8.11 28.06
N ALA A 124 -20.88 9.08 28.87
CA ALA A 124 -22.13 9.81 28.64
C ALA A 124 -22.04 10.71 27.38
N ASP A 125 -23.18 10.95 26.71
CA ASP A 125 -23.21 11.87 25.58
C ASP A 125 -23.21 13.33 26.06
N VAL A 126 -21.99 13.88 26.15
CA VAL A 126 -21.68 15.24 26.64
C VAL A 126 -22.39 16.33 25.82
N THR A 127 -22.76 16.06 24.56
CA THR A 127 -23.33 17.07 23.63
C THR A 127 -24.62 17.73 24.14
N THR A 128 -25.30 17.08 25.08
CA THR A 128 -26.55 17.51 25.71
C THR A 128 -26.38 18.42 26.94
N THR A 129 -25.16 18.58 27.47
CA THR A 129 -24.92 19.09 28.83
C THR A 129 -24.29 20.49 28.94
N THR A 130 -23.82 21.07 27.83
CA THR A 130 -23.06 22.33 27.82
C THR A 130 -23.78 23.45 27.07
N GLU A 131 -23.90 24.63 27.70
CA GLU A 131 -24.45 25.86 27.10
C GLU A 131 -23.53 26.49 26.02
N ASP A 132 -22.25 26.10 25.99
CA ASP A 132 -21.31 26.49 24.93
C ASP A 132 -21.85 26.07 23.54
N ALA A 133 -21.67 26.94 22.55
CA ALA A 133 -22.10 26.75 21.16
C ALA A 133 -21.00 26.18 20.24
N SER A 134 -19.81 25.88 20.77
CA SER A 134 -18.69 25.31 20.00
C SER A 134 -19.02 23.97 19.33
N ARG A 135 -18.37 23.68 18.19
CA ARG A 135 -18.47 22.37 17.49
C ARG A 135 -17.77 21.25 18.26
N PHE A 136 -16.68 21.56 18.95
CA PHE A 136 -15.82 20.58 19.64
C PHE A 136 -15.87 20.81 21.15
N VAL A 137 -16.50 19.88 21.87
CA VAL A 137 -16.63 19.94 23.35
C VAL A 137 -15.60 19.01 24.01
N PRO A 138 -14.87 19.44 25.07
CA PRO A 138 -13.89 18.59 25.75
C PRO A 138 -14.51 17.28 26.29
N LEU A 139 -13.91 16.14 25.94
CA LEU A 139 -14.38 14.83 26.39
C LEU A 139 -13.56 14.35 27.60
N HIS A 140 -14.21 14.28 28.76
CA HIS A 140 -13.62 13.73 29.98
C HIS A 140 -13.88 12.22 30.07
N LEU A 141 -12.85 11.45 30.41
CA LEU A 141 -12.91 9.98 30.42
C LEU A 141 -13.33 9.43 31.79
N LYS A 142 -14.30 8.51 31.78
CA LYS A 142 -14.81 7.86 32.99
C LYS A 142 -13.83 6.78 33.46
N GLY A 143 -12.94 7.14 34.38
CA GLY A 143 -11.93 6.24 34.94
C GLY A 143 -10.56 6.29 34.25
N ASP A 144 -10.24 7.38 33.55
CA ASP A 144 -8.94 7.63 32.89
C ASP A 144 -8.43 6.51 31.95
N VAL A 145 -9.34 5.87 31.21
CA VAL A 145 -8.99 4.93 30.14
C VAL A 145 -9.48 5.49 28.80
N LEU A 146 -8.59 5.55 27.81
CA LEU A 146 -8.93 5.89 26.42
C LEU A 146 -9.97 4.92 25.85
N PRO A 147 -10.75 5.32 24.84
CA PRO A 147 -11.59 4.41 24.05
C PRO A 147 -10.85 3.22 23.40
N SER A 148 -9.51 3.21 23.38
CA SER A 148 -8.72 2.04 22.97
C SER A 148 -8.63 0.93 24.02
N GLY A 149 -8.83 1.25 25.31
CA GLY A 149 -8.46 0.41 26.45
C GLY A 149 -7.09 0.72 27.06
N PHE A 150 -6.35 1.72 26.55
CA PHE A 150 -5.09 2.19 27.15
C PHE A 150 -5.35 3.25 28.25
N PRO A 151 -4.59 3.29 29.36
CA PRO A 151 -4.74 4.36 30.36
C PRO A 151 -4.34 5.73 29.77
N HIS A 152 -5.08 6.77 30.11
CA HIS A 152 -4.97 8.09 29.49
C HIS A 152 -3.86 8.96 30.10
N ALA A 153 -3.48 8.76 31.37
CA ALA A 153 -2.24 9.33 31.93
C ALA A 153 -0.99 9.02 31.08
N TYR A 154 -0.91 7.81 30.53
CA TYR A 154 0.16 7.40 29.60
C TYR A 154 -0.02 7.97 28.18
N TYR A 155 -1.18 8.51 27.83
CA TYR A 155 -1.56 9.00 26.50
C TYR A 155 -2.44 10.26 26.63
N PRO A 156 -1.84 11.42 26.98
CA PRO A 156 -2.56 12.64 27.37
C PRO A 156 -3.15 13.38 26.16
N TYR A 157 -3.94 12.66 25.36
CA TYR A 157 -4.61 13.19 24.18
C TYR A 157 -5.74 14.09 24.66
N ARG A 158 -5.66 15.38 24.31
CA ARG A 158 -6.76 16.33 24.53
C ARG A 158 -7.95 15.94 23.64
N LEU A 159 -8.82 15.05 24.15
CA LEU A 159 -9.96 14.49 23.42
C LEU A 159 -11.14 15.47 23.38
N TYR A 160 -11.83 15.50 22.24
CA TYR A 160 -13.01 16.31 22.01
C TYR A 160 -14.11 15.50 21.31
N MET A 161 -15.36 15.87 21.57
CA MET A 161 -16.53 15.38 20.86
C MET A 161 -16.96 16.40 19.79
N ASP A 162 -17.01 15.96 18.53
CA ASP A 162 -17.59 16.73 17.42
C ASP A 162 -19.12 16.69 17.52
N ARG A 163 -19.76 17.75 18.02
CA ARG A 163 -21.22 17.81 18.21
C ARG A 163 -22.02 17.66 16.92
N GLN A 164 -21.43 17.93 15.75
CA GLN A 164 -22.15 17.79 14.47
C GLN A 164 -22.20 16.34 13.99
N ARG A 165 -21.27 15.49 14.44
CA ARG A 165 -21.19 14.07 14.05
C ARG A 165 -21.30 13.09 15.20
N HIS A 166 -21.23 13.54 16.46
CA HIS A 166 -21.02 12.74 17.67
C HIS A 166 -19.82 11.77 17.54
N SER A 167 -18.74 12.23 16.89
CA SER A 167 -17.51 11.46 16.65
C SER A 167 -16.32 12.03 17.43
N LEU A 168 -15.33 11.20 17.74
CA LEU A 168 -14.10 11.63 18.42
C LEU A 168 -13.18 12.50 17.54
N ALA A 169 -12.63 13.54 18.16
CA ALA A 169 -11.58 14.41 17.63
C ALA A 169 -10.48 14.62 18.70
N VAL A 170 -9.32 15.14 18.26
CA VAL A 170 -8.17 15.48 19.13
C VAL A 170 -7.71 16.91 18.91
N LEU A 171 -7.26 17.59 19.97
CA LEU A 171 -6.69 18.94 19.88
C LEU A 171 -5.16 18.87 19.77
N ALA A 172 -4.65 18.99 18.55
CA ALA A 172 -3.22 18.90 18.23
C ALA A 172 -2.43 20.10 18.77
N ARG A 173 -2.94 21.30 18.51
CA ARG A 173 -2.45 22.58 19.06
C ARG A 173 -3.66 23.45 19.32
N ASP A 174 -3.49 24.57 20.02
CA ASP A 174 -4.62 25.40 20.43
C ASP A 174 -5.35 25.96 19.18
N GLY A 175 -6.65 25.73 19.11
CA GLY A 175 -7.48 25.98 17.92
C GLY A 175 -7.42 24.91 16.81
N LEU A 176 -6.45 23.99 16.82
CA LEU A 176 -6.28 22.94 15.80
C LEU A 176 -6.89 21.61 16.24
N TYR A 177 -8.20 21.48 15.99
CA TYR A 177 -8.95 20.24 16.14
C TYR A 177 -8.77 19.34 14.91
N LEU A 178 -8.53 18.04 15.14
CA LEU A 178 -8.40 17.02 14.10
C LEU A 178 -9.40 15.89 14.35
N PRO A 179 -10.32 15.57 13.42
CA PRO A 179 -11.13 14.37 13.51
C PRO A 179 -10.25 13.11 13.31
N ALA A 180 -10.63 11.98 13.91
CA ALA A 180 -9.84 10.74 13.88
C ALA A 180 -9.49 10.26 12.45
N GLU A 181 -10.39 10.51 11.50
CA GLU A 181 -10.20 10.24 10.07
C GLU A 181 -9.02 11.04 9.50
N LEU A 182 -8.88 12.32 9.84
CA LEU A 182 -7.74 13.15 9.40
C LEU A 182 -6.44 12.72 10.10
N VAL A 183 -6.47 12.34 11.39
CA VAL A 183 -5.28 11.83 12.07
C VAL A 183 -4.75 10.56 11.38
N THR A 184 -5.64 9.65 10.97
CA THR A 184 -5.25 8.46 10.18
C THR A 184 -4.81 8.84 8.76
N ALA A 185 -5.52 9.78 8.10
CA ALA A 185 -5.19 10.22 6.75
C ALA A 185 -3.78 10.81 6.63
N ASN A 186 -3.24 11.41 7.70
CA ASN A 186 -1.85 11.86 7.76
C ASN A 186 -0.83 10.72 7.62
N MET A 187 -1.07 9.57 8.25
CA MET A 187 -0.23 8.38 8.08
C MET A 187 -0.40 7.74 6.70
N LEU A 188 -1.63 7.70 6.18
CA LEU A 188 -1.92 7.15 4.85
C LEU A 188 -1.31 8.01 3.73
N ALA A 189 -1.31 9.35 3.89
CA ALA A 189 -0.64 10.26 2.98
C ALA A 189 0.88 10.07 2.98
N PHE A 190 1.51 9.92 4.15
CA PHE A 190 2.93 9.57 4.24
C PHE A 190 3.24 8.23 3.53
N VAL A 191 2.39 7.23 3.69
CA VAL A 191 2.48 5.97 2.93
C VAL A 191 2.36 6.20 1.42
N LYS A 192 1.45 7.07 0.97
CA LYS A 192 1.33 7.47 -0.44
C LYS A 192 2.61 8.16 -0.94
N THR A 193 3.21 9.06 -0.16
CA THR A 193 4.47 9.73 -0.50
C THR A 193 5.60 8.72 -0.69
N LEU A 194 5.79 7.80 0.27
CA LEU A 194 6.79 6.74 0.16
C LEU A 194 6.55 5.84 -1.06
N ALA A 195 5.29 5.45 -1.31
CA ALA A 195 4.94 4.55 -2.40
C ALA A 195 5.08 5.20 -3.79
N THR A 196 4.70 6.48 -3.95
CA THR A 196 4.90 7.23 -5.20
C THR A 196 6.38 7.45 -5.50
N GLN A 197 7.18 7.80 -4.48
CA GLN A 197 8.64 7.92 -4.59
C GLN A 197 9.31 6.60 -4.99
N ALA A 198 8.98 5.49 -4.30
CA ALA A 198 9.57 4.18 -4.58
C ALA A 198 9.19 3.65 -5.98
N ALA A 199 7.94 3.87 -6.42
CA ALA A 199 7.50 3.52 -7.77
C ALA A 199 8.09 4.44 -8.87
N GLY A 200 8.59 5.63 -8.52
CA GLY A 200 9.12 6.61 -9.48
C GLY A 200 8.04 7.39 -10.24
N VAL A 201 6.84 7.52 -9.66
CA VAL A 201 5.68 8.18 -10.28
C VAL A 201 5.39 9.55 -9.66
N SER A 202 4.54 10.37 -10.30
CA SER A 202 4.14 11.67 -9.74
C SER A 202 3.44 11.51 -8.38
N ALA A 203 3.67 12.43 -7.44
CA ALA A 203 2.99 12.46 -6.14
C ALA A 203 1.44 12.60 -6.28
N ASP A 204 0.95 13.19 -7.37
CA ASP A 204 -0.48 13.29 -7.66
C ASP A 204 -1.13 11.95 -8.02
N THR A 205 -0.34 10.94 -8.38
CA THR A 205 -0.81 9.61 -8.80
C THR A 205 -1.71 9.00 -7.71
N SER A 206 -2.94 8.62 -8.05
CA SER A 206 -3.82 7.90 -7.13
C SER A 206 -3.34 6.46 -7.03
N ILE A 207 -2.98 6.02 -5.82
CA ILE A 207 -2.55 4.65 -5.54
C ILE A 207 -3.75 3.88 -5.00
N GLY A 208 -4.01 2.69 -5.56
CA GLY A 208 -5.03 1.78 -5.04
C GLY A 208 -4.52 1.03 -3.80
N CYS A 209 -5.34 0.86 -2.77
CA CYS A 209 -4.92 0.17 -1.56
C CYS A 209 -5.89 -0.93 -1.11
N VAL A 210 -5.32 -2.04 -0.64
CA VAL A 210 -6.01 -3.00 0.24
C VAL A 210 -5.43 -2.86 1.64
N ILE A 211 -6.28 -2.73 2.64
CA ILE A 211 -5.86 -2.58 4.05
C ILE A 211 -6.31 -3.79 4.86
N SER A 212 -5.37 -4.38 5.58
CA SER A 212 -5.65 -5.42 6.57
C SER A 212 -6.19 -4.81 7.87
N ILE A 213 -7.26 -5.38 8.39
CA ILE A 213 -7.98 -4.88 9.58
C ILE A 213 -8.37 -6.00 10.57
N PRO A 214 -8.50 -5.70 11.88
CA PRO A 214 -9.07 -6.62 12.87
C PRO A 214 -10.52 -7.00 12.54
N CYS A 215 -10.94 -8.23 12.86
CA CYS A 215 -12.32 -8.69 12.61
C CYS A 215 -13.39 -7.86 13.32
N ARG A 216 -13.12 -7.34 14.52
CA ARG A 216 -14.00 -6.39 15.24
C ARG A 216 -14.21 -5.02 14.57
N TYR A 217 -13.68 -4.75 13.37
CA TYR A 217 -13.96 -3.49 12.66
C TYR A 217 -15.41 -3.46 12.17
N THR A 218 -16.26 -2.77 12.94
CA THR A 218 -17.66 -2.50 12.59
C THR A 218 -17.78 -1.64 11.33
N GLN A 219 -18.96 -1.59 10.72
CA GLN A 219 -19.21 -0.78 9.53
C GLN A 219 -18.87 0.70 9.75
N ARG A 220 -19.13 1.25 10.95
CA ARG A 220 -18.79 2.66 11.26
C ARG A 220 -17.26 2.88 11.30
N GLN A 221 -16.48 1.88 11.74
CA GLN A 221 -15.01 1.93 11.68
C GLN A 221 -14.47 1.76 10.25
N ARG A 222 -15.06 0.87 9.45
CA ARG A 222 -14.74 0.69 8.02
C ARG A 222 -15.03 1.96 7.23
N GLN A 223 -16.18 2.58 7.46
CA GLN A 223 -16.59 3.85 6.86
C GLN A 223 -15.59 4.97 7.19
N ALA A 224 -15.24 5.16 8.46
CA ALA A 224 -14.24 6.15 8.88
C ALA A 224 -12.84 5.88 8.31
N LEU A 225 -12.43 4.61 8.18
CA LEU A 225 -11.17 4.24 7.52
C LEU A 225 -11.21 4.54 6.02
N ARG A 226 -12.33 4.28 5.33
CA ARG A 226 -12.50 4.61 3.90
C ARG A 226 -12.42 6.12 3.67
N ASP A 227 -13.09 6.89 4.53
CA ASP A 227 -13.03 8.35 4.49
C ASP A 227 -11.60 8.87 4.70
N ALA A 228 -10.81 8.26 5.60
CA ALA A 228 -9.39 8.59 5.78
C ALA A 228 -8.52 8.29 4.53
N VAL A 229 -8.77 7.18 3.82
CA VAL A 229 -8.11 6.83 2.56
C VAL A 229 -8.43 7.83 1.44
N GLU A 230 -9.71 8.23 1.33
CA GLU A 230 -10.17 9.22 0.35
C GLU A 230 -9.58 10.62 0.60
N ILE A 231 -9.45 11.02 1.88
CA ILE A 231 -8.78 12.26 2.30
C ILE A 231 -7.29 12.22 1.95
N ALA A 232 -6.60 11.11 2.22
CA ALA A 232 -5.18 10.89 1.87
C ALA A 232 -4.89 10.82 0.36
N GLY A 233 -5.91 10.93 -0.50
CA GLY A 233 -5.72 10.93 -1.94
C GLY A 233 -5.28 9.59 -2.51
N MET A 234 -5.73 8.50 -1.88
CA MET A 234 -5.60 7.12 -2.32
C MET A 234 -6.98 6.55 -2.71
N ASN A 235 -7.00 5.37 -3.34
CA ASN A 235 -8.24 4.68 -3.74
C ASN A 235 -8.46 3.39 -2.94
N PRO A 236 -9.51 3.28 -2.11
CA PRO A 236 -9.78 2.08 -1.33
C PRO A 236 -10.33 0.95 -2.22
N ILE A 237 -9.53 -0.10 -2.46
CA ILE A 237 -9.93 -1.28 -3.23
C ILE A 237 -10.72 -2.24 -2.33
N ALA A 238 -10.13 -2.66 -1.22
CA ALA A 238 -10.78 -3.56 -0.26
C ALA A 238 -10.22 -3.44 1.16
N PHE A 239 -11.01 -3.83 2.16
CA PHE A 239 -10.52 -4.05 3.53
C PHE A 239 -10.77 -5.51 3.92
N ASN A 240 -9.71 -6.22 4.30
CA ASN A 240 -9.73 -7.66 4.54
C ASN A 240 -9.15 -8.00 5.92
N HIS A 241 -9.56 -9.13 6.49
CA HIS A 241 -9.17 -9.47 7.85
C HIS A 241 -7.71 -9.93 7.99
N HIS A 242 -7.04 -9.61 9.10
CA HIS A 242 -5.65 -10.01 9.40
C HIS A 242 -5.35 -11.46 9.01
N SER A 243 -6.18 -12.39 9.53
CA SER A 243 -6.07 -13.83 9.28
C SER A 243 -6.12 -14.20 7.79
N VAL A 244 -7.03 -13.61 7.01
CA VAL A 244 -7.17 -13.98 5.59
C VAL A 244 -6.11 -13.33 4.71
N THR A 245 -5.59 -12.15 5.07
CA THR A 245 -4.47 -11.52 4.35
C THR A 245 -3.18 -12.33 4.54
N ALA A 246 -2.86 -12.75 5.77
CA ALA A 246 -1.75 -13.66 6.02
C ALA A 246 -1.93 -15.03 5.35
N ALA A 247 -3.15 -15.59 5.37
CA ALA A 247 -3.47 -16.83 4.67
C ALA A 247 -3.32 -16.73 3.15
N VAL A 248 -3.64 -15.57 2.55
CA VAL A 248 -3.35 -15.30 1.13
C VAL A 248 -1.85 -15.31 0.87
N GLN A 249 -1.01 -14.73 1.74
CA GLN A 249 0.44 -14.82 1.57
C GLN A 249 0.95 -16.27 1.69
N HIS A 250 0.44 -17.06 2.66
CA HIS A 250 0.73 -18.49 2.80
C HIS A 250 0.33 -19.27 1.53
N GLY A 251 -0.83 -18.96 0.95
CA GLY A 251 -1.35 -19.58 -0.27
C GLY A 251 -0.52 -19.36 -1.54
N LEU A 252 0.49 -18.48 -1.50
CA LEU A 252 1.42 -18.29 -2.62
C LEU A 252 2.37 -19.48 -2.77
N ASP A 253 2.83 -20.04 -1.65
CA ASP A 253 3.80 -21.14 -1.60
C ASP A 253 3.12 -22.52 -1.66
N LEU A 254 1.81 -22.59 -1.39
CA LEU A 254 1.03 -23.83 -1.44
C LEU A 254 0.69 -24.29 -2.89
N PRO A 255 0.73 -25.60 -3.17
CA PRO A 255 0.18 -26.21 -4.39
C PRO A 255 -1.31 -25.89 -4.60
N THR A 256 -1.77 -25.85 -5.86
CA THR A 256 -3.18 -25.53 -6.18
C THR A 256 -4.17 -26.58 -5.67
N ASN A 257 -3.74 -27.84 -5.59
CA ASN A 257 -4.51 -28.98 -5.10
C ASN A 257 -4.52 -29.12 -3.56
N THR A 258 -4.01 -28.12 -2.82
CA THR A 258 -3.97 -28.16 -1.36
C THR A 258 -5.38 -28.05 -0.76
N THR A 259 -5.77 -29.06 0.02
CA THR A 259 -6.92 -28.98 0.93
C THR A 259 -6.40 -29.00 2.36
N ALA A 260 -6.66 -27.94 3.14
CA ALA A 260 -6.25 -27.83 4.54
C ALA A 260 -7.05 -26.76 5.29
N THR A 261 -7.36 -26.97 6.56
CA THR A 261 -7.87 -25.94 7.48
C THR A 261 -6.75 -25.46 8.39
N LYS A 262 -6.35 -24.20 8.28
CA LYS A 262 -5.30 -23.60 9.12
C LYS A 262 -5.87 -22.50 10.02
N LEU A 263 -5.37 -22.41 11.23
CA LEU A 263 -5.74 -21.35 12.19
C LEU A 263 -4.60 -20.33 12.28
N PHE A 264 -4.91 -19.08 12.02
CA PHE A 264 -3.99 -17.96 12.10
C PHE A 264 -4.20 -17.23 13.41
N TYR A 265 -3.12 -17.01 14.17
CA TYR A 265 -3.16 -16.49 15.53
C TYR A 265 -2.26 -15.25 15.65
N ASP A 266 -2.84 -14.07 15.47
CA ASP A 266 -2.15 -12.78 15.59
C ASP A 266 -2.19 -12.26 17.03
N VAL A 267 -1.04 -12.30 17.72
CA VAL A 267 -0.85 -11.59 18.99
C VAL A 267 -0.26 -10.21 18.67
N GLY A 268 -1.14 -9.29 18.29
CA GLY A 268 -0.80 -7.93 17.93
C GLY A 268 -0.37 -7.06 19.12
N SER A 269 -0.31 -5.75 18.90
CA SER A 269 0.06 -4.76 19.94
C SER A 269 -1.12 -4.39 20.85
N SER A 270 -2.28 -4.10 20.25
CA SER A 270 -3.52 -3.66 20.94
C SER A 270 -4.49 -4.78 21.31
N GLY A 271 -4.22 -6.03 20.94
CA GLY A 271 -5.14 -7.14 21.13
C GLY A 271 -4.65 -8.43 20.48
N VAL A 272 -5.56 -9.37 20.37
CA VAL A 272 -5.37 -10.69 19.78
C VAL A 272 -6.43 -10.89 18.71
N ASP A 273 -6.02 -11.26 17.49
CA ASP A 273 -6.89 -11.51 16.33
C ASP A 273 -6.68 -12.96 15.88
N VAL A 274 -7.74 -13.79 15.94
CA VAL A 274 -7.68 -15.23 15.61
C VAL A 274 -8.65 -15.51 14.47
N GLY A 275 -8.28 -16.38 13.53
CA GLY A 275 -9.15 -16.77 12.42
C GLY A 275 -8.86 -18.13 11.83
N VAL A 276 -9.92 -18.86 11.50
CA VAL A 276 -9.85 -20.20 10.88
C VAL A 276 -10.06 -20.07 9.38
N VAL A 277 -9.10 -20.51 8.57
CA VAL A 277 -9.09 -20.38 7.12
C VAL A 277 -8.97 -21.75 6.45
N GLU A 278 -9.89 -22.02 5.53
CA GLU A 278 -9.87 -23.16 4.63
C GLU A 278 -9.10 -22.82 3.35
N PHE A 279 -8.20 -23.72 2.97
CA PHE A 279 -7.59 -23.83 1.65
C PHE A 279 -8.22 -24.99 0.89
N SER A 280 -8.59 -24.80 -0.37
CA SER A 280 -9.16 -25.86 -1.21
C SER A 280 -8.96 -25.60 -2.72
N PRO A 281 -8.84 -26.64 -3.58
CA PRO A 281 -8.79 -26.46 -5.03
C PRO A 281 -10.15 -26.09 -5.61
N VAL A 282 -10.17 -25.14 -6.56
CA VAL A 282 -11.35 -24.79 -7.36
C VAL A 282 -11.00 -24.77 -8.84
N VAL A 283 -11.79 -25.47 -9.65
CA VAL A 283 -11.71 -25.42 -11.11
C VAL A 283 -12.53 -24.24 -11.63
N LEU A 284 -11.86 -23.26 -12.22
CA LEU A 284 -12.49 -22.09 -12.85
C LEU A 284 -13.24 -22.49 -14.14
N PRO A 285 -14.19 -21.66 -14.65
CA PRO A 285 -14.83 -21.87 -15.95
C PRO A 285 -13.86 -22.00 -17.14
N SER A 286 -12.63 -21.49 -17.00
CA SER A 286 -11.52 -21.67 -17.94
C SER A 286 -10.86 -23.07 -17.88
N LYS A 287 -11.40 -24.00 -17.09
CA LYS A 287 -10.85 -25.34 -16.76
C LYS A 287 -9.49 -25.32 -16.05
N LYS A 288 -9.03 -24.15 -15.60
CA LYS A 288 -7.82 -24.00 -14.79
C LYS A 288 -8.16 -24.23 -13.32
N GLU A 289 -7.44 -25.13 -12.65
CA GLU A 289 -7.44 -25.23 -11.20
C GLU A 289 -6.70 -24.03 -10.59
N VAL A 290 -7.27 -23.45 -9.54
CA VAL A 290 -6.65 -22.44 -8.69
C VAL A 290 -6.92 -22.77 -7.24
N LEU A 291 -6.04 -22.31 -6.35
CA LEU A 291 -6.30 -22.37 -4.92
C LEU A 291 -7.44 -21.40 -4.56
N GLN A 292 -8.33 -21.79 -3.66
CA GLN A 292 -9.23 -20.92 -2.93
C GLN A 292 -8.72 -20.75 -1.49
N VAL A 293 -8.80 -19.52 -0.98
CA VAL A 293 -8.56 -19.15 0.41
C VAL A 293 -9.88 -18.60 0.96
N ARG A 294 -10.46 -19.29 1.94
CA ARG A 294 -11.78 -18.99 2.50
C ARG A 294 -11.69 -18.85 4.02
N LEU A 295 -11.87 -17.64 4.53
CA LEU A 295 -12.05 -17.44 5.98
C LEU A 295 -13.39 -18.09 6.39
N LEU A 296 -13.41 -18.79 7.52
CA LEU A 296 -14.60 -19.47 8.05
C LEU A 296 -15.20 -18.68 9.23
N ALA A 297 -14.35 -18.29 10.18
CA ALA A 297 -14.68 -17.46 11.34
C ALA A 297 -13.43 -16.69 11.79
N CYS A 298 -13.64 -15.57 12.51
CA CYS A 298 -12.57 -14.88 13.22
C CYS A 298 -13.09 -14.03 14.39
N GLU A 299 -12.23 -13.79 15.38
CA GLU A 299 -12.52 -13.03 16.61
C GLU A 299 -11.37 -12.08 16.96
N SER A 300 -11.66 -10.95 17.65
CA SER A 300 -10.67 -9.92 17.97
C SER A 300 -10.77 -9.41 19.42
N VAL A 301 -10.00 -10.00 20.33
CA VAL A 301 -10.03 -9.65 21.77
C VAL A 301 -9.10 -8.49 22.11
N LYS A 302 -9.64 -7.45 22.75
CA LYS A 302 -8.88 -6.26 23.21
C LYS A 302 -8.16 -6.53 24.55
N GLY A 303 -7.03 -5.87 24.77
CA GLY A 303 -6.40 -5.86 26.10
C GLY A 303 -5.62 -7.13 26.46
N ALA A 304 -5.06 -7.81 25.46
CA ALA A 304 -4.12 -8.93 25.60
C ALA A 304 -2.94 -8.86 24.60
N GLY A 305 -2.79 -7.72 23.92
CA GLY A 305 -1.69 -7.51 22.96
C GLY A 305 -0.41 -7.02 23.62
N GLY A 306 0.71 -7.16 22.91
CA GLY A 306 2.07 -6.94 23.43
C GLY A 306 2.37 -5.55 24.00
N HIS A 307 1.56 -4.52 23.73
CA HIS A 307 1.69 -3.20 24.32
C HIS A 307 0.94 -3.03 25.66
N HIS A 308 -0.10 -3.83 25.90
CA HIS A 308 -0.71 -3.89 27.23
C HIS A 308 0.28 -4.44 28.27
N LEU A 309 1.21 -5.30 27.84
CA LEU A 309 2.32 -5.76 28.68
C LEU A 309 3.36 -4.64 28.91
N ASP A 310 3.65 -3.79 27.92
CA ASP A 310 4.54 -2.63 28.13
C ASP A 310 3.95 -1.65 29.15
N LEU A 311 2.64 -1.39 29.07
CA LEU A 311 1.92 -0.58 30.05
C LEU A 311 1.90 -1.23 31.43
N ALA A 312 1.70 -2.54 31.52
CA ALA A 312 1.75 -3.30 32.77
C ALA A 312 3.12 -3.21 33.47
N ILE A 313 4.20 -3.32 32.70
CA ILE A 313 5.59 -3.15 33.17
C ILE A 313 5.83 -1.69 33.57
N ALA A 314 5.46 -0.73 32.72
CA ALA A 314 5.66 0.70 32.98
C ALA A 314 4.92 1.17 34.24
N GLU A 315 3.73 0.63 34.51
CA GLU A 315 2.96 0.89 35.73
C GLU A 315 3.64 0.28 36.96
N LYS A 316 4.13 -0.96 36.87
CA LYS A 316 4.90 -1.56 37.98
C LYS A 316 6.17 -0.79 38.31
N MET A 317 6.82 -0.21 37.30
CA MET A 317 7.99 0.64 37.48
C MET A 317 7.62 2.04 38.03
N ARG A 318 6.42 2.55 37.71
CA ARG A 318 5.86 3.77 38.33
C ARG A 318 5.65 3.56 39.83
N GLU A 319 4.96 2.47 40.22
CA GLU A 319 4.80 2.07 41.63
C GLU A 319 6.15 1.96 42.36
N ALA A 320 7.14 1.32 41.73
CA ALA A 320 8.46 1.10 42.33
C ALA A 320 9.25 2.40 42.52
N PHE A 321 9.17 3.34 41.58
CA PHE A 321 9.76 4.68 41.72
C PHE A 321 9.07 5.47 42.84
N GLU A 322 7.73 5.57 42.83
CA GLU A 322 6.98 6.34 43.81
C GLU A 322 7.14 5.79 45.24
N LYS A 323 7.24 4.46 45.39
CA LYS A 323 7.56 3.82 46.68
C LYS A 323 8.95 4.18 47.22
N ARG A 324 9.91 4.50 46.35
CA ARG A 324 11.26 4.97 46.74
C ARG A 324 11.33 6.48 46.90
N HIS A 325 10.46 7.22 46.22
CA HIS A 325 10.41 8.68 46.23
C HIS A 325 8.96 9.17 46.51
N PRO A 326 8.43 9.00 47.74
CA PRO A 326 7.01 9.25 48.03
C PRO A 326 6.53 10.70 47.84
N SER A 327 7.46 11.64 47.65
CA SER A 327 7.18 13.04 47.32
C SER A 327 7.15 13.32 45.80
N GLN A 328 7.23 12.30 44.95
CA GLN A 328 7.38 12.43 43.49
C GLN A 328 6.41 11.52 42.72
N THR A 329 5.12 11.83 42.78
CA THR A 329 4.08 11.15 41.98
C THR A 329 4.22 11.45 40.49
N LEU A 330 4.14 10.42 39.65
CA LEU A 330 4.35 10.51 38.19
C LEU A 330 3.05 10.50 37.37
N GLU A 331 1.90 10.20 38.00
CA GLU A 331 0.57 10.12 37.38
C GLU A 331 0.25 11.31 36.46
N ASN A 332 0.56 12.54 36.92
CA ASN A 332 0.37 13.77 36.17
C ASN A 332 1.66 14.30 35.52
N VAL A 333 2.62 13.41 35.21
CA VAL A 333 3.92 13.73 34.58
C VAL A 333 4.11 12.92 33.29
N PRO A 334 3.38 13.21 32.18
CA PRO A 334 3.34 12.32 31.02
C PRO A 334 4.68 12.11 30.31
N ARG A 335 5.64 13.04 30.45
CA ARG A 335 7.02 12.87 29.95
C ARG A 335 7.76 11.75 30.70
N ALA A 336 7.57 11.63 32.01
CA ALA A 336 8.13 10.54 32.81
C ALA A 336 7.44 9.21 32.48
N LEU A 337 6.10 9.21 32.39
CA LEU A 337 5.32 8.04 32.00
C LEU A 337 5.70 7.51 30.60
N LYS A 338 5.93 8.38 29.62
CA LYS A 338 6.47 7.98 28.31
C LYS A 338 7.93 7.52 28.33
N LYS A 339 8.78 8.01 29.24
CA LYS A 339 10.11 7.41 29.47
C LYS A 339 9.97 5.97 30.00
N LEU A 340 9.08 5.72 30.97
CA LEU A 340 8.81 4.38 31.50
C LEU A 340 8.32 3.42 30.41
N VAL A 341 7.34 3.81 29.59
CA VAL A 341 6.85 2.98 28.48
C VAL A 341 7.95 2.67 27.46
N LYS A 342 8.79 3.65 27.10
CA LYS A 342 9.91 3.42 26.18
C LYS A 342 10.89 2.37 26.72
N GLN A 343 11.23 2.44 28.00
CA GLN A 343 12.13 1.46 28.64
C GLN A 343 11.43 0.10 28.88
N ALA A 344 10.11 0.07 29.07
CA ALA A 344 9.33 -1.16 29.16
C ALA A 344 9.39 -1.97 27.87
N VAL A 345 9.17 -1.32 26.71
CA VAL A 345 9.33 -1.94 25.37
C VAL A 345 10.73 -2.56 25.21
N MET A 346 11.77 -1.82 25.55
CA MET A 346 13.16 -2.30 25.47
C MET A 346 13.41 -3.48 26.41
N SER A 347 12.95 -3.39 27.66
CA SER A 347 13.14 -4.42 28.68
C SER A 347 12.34 -5.70 28.37
N LYS A 348 11.13 -5.58 27.81
CA LYS A 348 10.33 -6.70 27.31
C LYS A 348 11.09 -7.46 26.22
N HIS A 349 11.65 -6.77 25.23
CA HIS A 349 12.45 -7.44 24.18
C HIS A 349 13.69 -8.14 24.74
N VAL A 350 14.38 -7.54 25.72
CA VAL A 350 15.52 -8.22 26.39
C VAL A 350 15.05 -9.45 27.16
N LEU A 351 13.91 -9.40 27.86
CA LEU A 351 13.35 -10.52 28.61
C LEU A 351 12.73 -11.62 27.75
N SER A 352 12.30 -11.34 26.52
CA SER A 352 11.94 -12.40 25.55
C SER A 352 13.11 -13.35 25.29
N ALA A 353 14.35 -12.83 25.22
CA ALA A 353 15.55 -13.65 25.05
C ALA A 353 16.15 -14.12 26.39
N ASN A 354 16.31 -13.22 27.36
CA ASN A 354 17.04 -13.43 28.61
C ASN A 354 16.12 -13.65 29.82
N LYS A 355 16.62 -14.29 30.89
CA LYS A 355 15.82 -14.49 32.13
C LYS A 355 15.71 -13.24 33.00
N GLN A 356 16.63 -12.29 32.87
CA GLN A 356 16.72 -11.07 33.67
C GLN A 356 17.23 -9.88 32.84
N THR A 357 16.96 -8.67 33.29
CA THR A 357 17.45 -7.41 32.74
C THR A 357 17.49 -6.32 33.81
N HIS A 358 18.01 -5.14 33.47
CA HIS A 358 17.91 -3.94 34.29
C HIS A 358 17.05 -2.89 33.59
N PHE A 359 16.02 -2.41 34.28
CA PHE A 359 15.20 -1.30 33.86
C PHE A 359 15.88 0.00 34.30
N ARG A 360 16.51 0.73 33.36
CA ARG A 360 17.24 1.97 33.62
C ARG A 360 16.58 3.14 32.89
N VAL A 361 16.29 4.23 33.59
CA VAL A 361 15.79 5.48 33.02
C VAL A 361 16.52 6.66 33.66
N GLU A 362 17.29 7.37 32.85
CA GLU A 362 18.08 8.52 33.32
C GLU A 362 17.22 9.80 33.42
N GLY A 363 17.38 10.54 34.51
CA GLY A 363 16.60 11.71 34.90
C GLY A 363 15.09 11.51 34.74
N LEU A 364 14.52 10.43 35.29
CA LEU A 364 13.11 10.05 35.10
C LEU A 364 12.16 11.21 35.46
N HIS A 365 12.37 11.80 36.64
CA HIS A 365 11.70 13.02 37.09
C HIS A 365 12.63 13.77 38.08
N ASN A 366 12.61 15.11 38.03
CA ASN A 366 13.43 16.01 38.86
C ASN A 366 14.90 15.57 39.01
N ASP A 367 15.51 15.20 37.87
CA ASP A 367 16.89 14.73 37.75
C ASP A 367 17.27 13.50 38.60
N VAL A 368 16.26 12.74 39.06
CA VAL A 368 16.46 11.43 39.70
C VAL A 368 16.53 10.33 38.64
N ASP A 369 17.67 9.64 38.58
CA ASP A 369 17.83 8.39 37.84
C ASP A 369 17.03 7.25 38.49
N PHE A 370 16.34 6.47 37.68
CA PHE A 370 15.65 5.26 38.14
C PHE A 370 16.33 4.01 37.60
N HIS A 371 16.58 3.05 38.49
CA HIS A 371 17.21 1.77 38.19
C HIS A 371 16.55 0.64 38.98
N GLU A 372 16.10 -0.41 38.30
CA GLU A 372 15.47 -1.57 38.93
C GLU A 372 15.85 -2.88 38.22
N PRO A 373 16.31 -3.93 38.93
CA PRO A 373 16.46 -5.26 38.34
C PRO A 373 15.08 -5.86 38.06
N MET A 374 14.92 -6.50 36.90
CA MET A 374 13.65 -7.11 36.50
C MET A 374 13.88 -8.50 35.91
N GLU A 375 13.11 -9.47 36.41
CA GLU A 375 13.15 -10.86 35.97
C GLU A 375 11.96 -11.18 35.06
N ARG A 376 12.15 -12.16 34.17
CA ARG A 376 11.11 -12.67 33.27
C ARG A 376 9.91 -13.18 34.07
N ALA A 377 10.14 -13.92 35.15
CA ALA A 377 9.07 -14.52 35.96
C ALA A 377 8.03 -13.50 36.45
N HIS A 378 8.47 -12.30 36.88
CA HIS A 378 7.55 -11.23 37.29
C HIS A 378 6.71 -10.70 36.12
N VAL A 379 7.27 -10.62 34.90
CA VAL A 379 6.54 -10.20 33.70
C VAL A 379 5.57 -11.30 33.23
N GLU A 380 5.93 -12.57 33.40
CA GLU A 380 5.05 -13.71 33.10
C GLU A 380 3.89 -13.84 34.11
N GLN A 381 4.12 -13.46 35.38
CA GLN A 381 3.08 -13.29 36.39
C GLN A 381 2.11 -12.15 36.04
N MET A 382 2.60 -10.99 35.57
CA MET A 382 1.74 -9.86 35.16
C MET A 382 0.77 -10.22 34.01
N LEU A 383 1.12 -11.17 33.14
CA LEU A 383 0.20 -11.67 32.09
C LEU A 383 -1.01 -12.39 32.69
N GLN A 384 -0.81 -13.18 33.75
CA GLN A 384 -1.88 -13.86 34.49
C GLN A 384 -2.70 -12.86 35.31
N GLU A 385 -2.04 -12.03 36.13
CA GLU A 385 -2.71 -11.08 37.04
C GLU A 385 -3.61 -10.07 36.32
N ARG A 386 -3.30 -9.75 35.06
CA ARG A 386 -4.08 -8.81 34.22
C ARG A 386 -5.01 -9.52 33.22
N GLY A 387 -5.24 -10.83 33.39
CA GLY A 387 -6.21 -11.60 32.62
C GLY A 387 -5.89 -11.75 31.13
N MET A 388 -4.60 -11.71 30.75
CA MET A 388 -4.20 -11.73 29.33
C MET A 388 -4.14 -13.15 28.75
N LEU A 389 -3.89 -14.16 29.58
CA LEU A 389 -3.79 -15.56 29.15
C LEU A 389 -5.18 -16.18 28.95
N GLU A 390 -6.10 -15.85 29.84
CA GLU A 390 -7.53 -16.14 29.75
C GLU A 390 -8.15 -15.55 28.47
N LYS A 391 -7.68 -14.37 28.05
CA LYS A 391 -8.08 -13.75 26.79
C LYS A 391 -7.57 -14.51 25.57
N LEU A 392 -6.33 -15.02 25.59
CA LEU A 392 -5.79 -15.92 24.55
C LEU A 392 -6.62 -17.20 24.44
N LYS A 393 -7.08 -17.76 25.56
CA LYS A 393 -8.02 -18.87 25.53
C LYS A 393 -9.37 -18.47 24.93
N SER A 394 -9.96 -17.35 25.38
CA SER A 394 -11.29 -16.93 24.95
C SER A 394 -11.39 -16.60 23.46
N SER A 395 -10.34 -16.02 22.84
CA SER A 395 -10.32 -15.74 21.40
C SER A 395 -10.27 -17.02 20.55
N LEU A 396 -9.54 -18.04 21.04
CA LEU A 396 -9.48 -19.35 20.41
C LEU A 396 -10.83 -20.06 20.50
N ASP A 397 -11.35 -20.22 21.72
CA ASP A 397 -12.63 -20.89 21.99
C ASP A 397 -13.78 -20.24 21.19
N ALA A 398 -13.85 -18.91 21.17
CA ALA A 398 -14.86 -18.16 20.44
C ALA A 398 -14.73 -18.32 18.91
N THR A 399 -13.52 -18.31 18.35
CA THR A 399 -13.31 -18.53 16.91
C THR A 399 -13.71 -19.94 16.48
N LEU A 400 -13.34 -20.96 17.27
CA LEU A 400 -13.68 -22.35 17.01
C LEU A 400 -15.19 -22.59 17.09
N ALA A 401 -15.85 -22.06 18.13
CA ALA A 401 -17.31 -22.11 18.27
C ALA A 401 -18.02 -21.40 17.09
N GLN A 402 -17.50 -20.24 16.66
CA GLN A 402 -18.00 -19.50 15.50
C GLN A 402 -17.78 -20.20 14.15
N ALA A 403 -16.76 -21.06 14.04
CA ALA A 403 -16.54 -21.92 12.87
C ALA A 403 -17.39 -23.21 12.91
N GLY A 404 -17.90 -23.60 14.08
CA GLY A 404 -18.54 -24.90 14.31
C GLY A 404 -17.53 -26.06 14.34
N MET A 405 -16.29 -25.79 14.79
CA MET A 405 -15.15 -26.72 14.71
C MET A 405 -14.49 -26.92 16.09
N SER A 406 -13.73 -28.00 16.26
CA SER A 406 -12.81 -28.21 17.39
C SER A 406 -11.35 -28.04 16.93
N MET A 407 -10.42 -27.97 17.90
CA MET A 407 -8.98 -27.99 17.58
C MET A 407 -8.54 -29.25 16.80
N GLU A 408 -9.28 -30.36 16.91
CA GLU A 408 -8.98 -31.58 16.15
C GLU A 408 -9.09 -31.34 14.63
N ASN A 409 -10.04 -30.49 14.20
CA ASN A 409 -10.30 -30.18 12.80
C ASN A 409 -9.33 -29.15 12.17
N ILE A 410 -8.37 -28.62 12.95
CA ILE A 410 -7.35 -27.67 12.49
C ILE A 410 -6.07 -28.42 12.13
N ASP A 411 -5.65 -28.42 10.86
CA ASP A 411 -4.45 -29.14 10.41
C ASP A 411 -3.15 -28.50 10.91
N GLN A 412 -3.10 -27.16 10.94
CA GLN A 412 -1.93 -26.38 11.36
C GLN A 412 -2.33 -25.08 12.03
N VAL A 413 -1.55 -24.64 13.02
CA VAL A 413 -1.63 -23.29 13.60
C VAL A 413 -0.43 -22.46 13.15
N GLU A 414 -0.62 -21.18 12.82
CA GLU A 414 0.45 -20.28 12.36
C GLU A 414 0.42 -18.97 13.17
N LEU A 415 1.54 -18.58 13.78
CA LEU A 415 1.63 -17.40 14.64
C LEU A 415 1.95 -16.12 13.87
N LEU A 416 1.27 -15.03 14.22
CA LEU A 416 1.43 -13.71 13.63
C LEU A 416 1.60 -12.64 14.72
N GLY A 417 2.08 -11.46 14.31
CA GLY A 417 2.17 -10.30 15.19
C GLY A 417 3.44 -10.24 16.04
N GLY A 418 3.41 -9.36 17.05
CA GLY A 418 4.57 -8.99 17.86
C GLY A 418 4.64 -9.71 19.21
N GLY A 419 3.50 -9.86 19.89
CA GLY A 419 3.42 -10.27 21.29
C GLY A 419 3.62 -11.76 21.54
N TRP A 420 3.43 -12.62 20.53
CA TRP A 420 3.67 -14.06 20.67
C TRP A 420 5.14 -14.39 20.94
N ARG A 421 6.06 -13.46 20.69
CA ARG A 421 7.50 -13.60 20.99
C ARG A 421 7.84 -13.49 22.48
N VAL A 422 6.84 -13.38 23.37
CA VAL A 422 7.01 -13.48 24.82
C VAL A 422 6.90 -14.97 25.23
N PRO A 423 7.90 -15.57 25.89
CA PRO A 423 7.95 -17.02 26.14
C PRO A 423 6.70 -17.62 26.81
N ARG A 424 6.14 -16.97 27.85
CA ARG A 424 4.86 -17.40 28.46
C ARG A 424 3.68 -17.43 27.48
N VAL A 425 3.63 -16.52 26.51
CA VAL A 425 2.59 -16.52 25.45
C VAL A 425 2.78 -17.70 24.50
N GLN A 426 4.02 -18.04 24.15
CA GLN A 426 4.33 -19.24 23.36
C GLN A 426 3.87 -20.50 24.08
N GLN A 427 4.22 -20.64 25.37
CA GLN A 427 3.79 -21.77 26.21
C GLN A 427 2.26 -21.88 26.29
N GLU A 428 1.56 -20.77 26.54
CA GLU A 428 0.11 -20.76 26.66
C GLU A 428 -0.56 -21.17 25.35
N VAL A 429 -0.17 -20.57 24.21
CA VAL A 429 -0.73 -20.94 22.91
C VAL A 429 -0.40 -22.40 22.54
N SER A 430 0.82 -22.87 22.79
CA SER A 430 1.20 -24.28 22.58
C SER A 430 0.36 -25.27 23.43
N ALA A 431 0.01 -24.89 24.66
CA ALA A 431 -0.88 -25.68 25.51
C ALA A 431 -2.33 -25.65 25.00
N LEU A 432 -2.83 -24.48 24.62
CA LEU A 432 -4.19 -24.28 24.08
C LEU A 432 -4.45 -25.06 22.79
N VAL A 433 -3.43 -25.26 21.94
CA VAL A 433 -3.56 -26.02 20.68
C VAL A 433 -3.33 -27.53 20.85
N GLY A 434 -3.17 -28.01 22.09
CA GLY A 434 -3.10 -29.45 22.40
C GLY A 434 -1.87 -30.17 21.85
N GLY A 435 -0.74 -29.48 21.71
CA GLY A 435 0.50 -30.07 21.19
C GLY A 435 0.54 -30.23 19.66
N LYS A 436 -0.41 -29.65 18.91
CA LYS A 436 -0.26 -29.48 17.46
C LYS A 436 0.91 -28.55 17.14
N GLU A 437 1.52 -28.73 15.97
CA GLU A 437 2.65 -27.92 15.54
C GLU A 437 2.24 -26.46 15.34
N VAL A 438 2.99 -25.57 16.01
CA VAL A 438 2.80 -24.11 16.00
C VAL A 438 3.80 -23.51 15.02
N GLY A 439 3.34 -23.26 13.80
CA GLY A 439 4.12 -22.75 12.70
C GLY A 439 4.53 -21.28 12.85
N THR A 440 5.75 -21.00 12.38
CA THR A 440 6.31 -19.65 12.24
C THR A 440 7.01 -19.52 10.88
N HIS A 441 6.38 -20.09 9.85
CA HIS A 441 6.83 -20.10 8.46
C HIS A 441 6.70 -18.72 7.82
N LEU A 442 5.67 -17.98 8.21
CA LEU A 442 5.41 -16.64 7.70
C LEU A 442 6.17 -15.60 8.51
N ASN A 443 6.65 -14.55 7.83
CA ASN A 443 7.13 -13.36 8.54
C ASN A 443 5.93 -12.62 9.15
N GLY A 444 5.62 -12.90 10.41
CA GLY A 444 4.48 -12.34 11.14
C GLY A 444 4.45 -10.82 11.31
N ASP A 445 5.53 -10.10 10.94
CA ASP A 445 5.54 -8.63 10.85
C ASP A 445 5.14 -8.10 9.45
N GLU A 446 5.11 -8.95 8.41
CA GLU A 446 4.99 -8.55 6.99
C GLU A 446 3.89 -9.29 6.21
N ALA A 447 3.54 -10.52 6.60
CA ALA A 447 2.63 -11.42 5.87
C ALA A 447 1.29 -10.77 5.52
N MET A 448 0.72 -9.99 6.45
CA MET A 448 -0.54 -9.27 6.25
C MET A 448 -0.43 -8.17 5.19
N ALA A 449 0.66 -7.41 5.16
CA ALA A 449 0.89 -6.35 4.17
C ALA A 449 1.15 -6.95 2.78
N THR A 450 2.04 -7.95 2.67
CA THR A 450 2.33 -8.66 1.41
C THR A 450 1.10 -9.38 0.87
N GLY A 451 0.31 -10.02 1.75
CA GLY A 451 -0.97 -10.62 1.40
C GLY A 451 -1.99 -9.61 0.88
N SER A 452 -2.17 -8.47 1.57
CA SER A 452 -3.00 -7.37 1.07
C SER A 452 -2.54 -6.84 -0.29
N ALA A 453 -1.23 -6.73 -0.53
CA ALA A 453 -0.69 -6.26 -1.81
C ALA A 453 -0.97 -7.26 -2.93
N PHE A 454 -0.89 -8.55 -2.63
CA PHE A 454 -1.28 -9.61 -3.55
C PHE A 454 -2.79 -9.58 -3.86
N ILE A 455 -3.66 -9.37 -2.84
CA ILE A 455 -5.11 -9.17 -3.06
C ILE A 455 -5.34 -7.96 -3.97
N ALA A 456 -4.64 -6.85 -3.73
CA ALA A 456 -4.74 -5.65 -4.55
C ALA A 456 -4.36 -5.94 -6.02
N ALA A 457 -3.22 -6.60 -6.25
CA ALA A 457 -2.77 -6.99 -7.59
C ALA A 457 -3.77 -7.91 -8.30
N ASN A 458 -4.18 -9.01 -7.64
CA ASN A 458 -5.14 -10.01 -8.13
C ASN A 458 -6.54 -9.43 -8.38
N SER A 459 -6.88 -8.28 -7.79
CA SER A 459 -8.13 -7.54 -8.01
C SER A 459 -8.08 -6.58 -9.20
N THR A 460 -6.95 -6.46 -9.90
CA THR A 460 -6.77 -5.57 -11.06
C THR A 460 -6.39 -6.34 -12.32
N VAL A 461 -6.66 -5.75 -13.49
CA VAL A 461 -6.20 -6.28 -14.78
C VAL A 461 -4.78 -5.81 -15.16
N THR A 462 -4.21 -4.89 -14.38
CA THR A 462 -2.88 -4.29 -14.62
C THR A 462 -1.76 -5.27 -14.33
N PHE A 463 -1.88 -6.05 -13.25
CA PHE A 463 -0.85 -6.98 -12.79
C PHE A 463 -1.18 -8.43 -13.15
N ARG A 464 -0.16 -9.21 -13.54
CA ARG A 464 -0.28 -10.65 -13.80
C ARG A 464 0.34 -11.43 -12.65
N VAL A 465 -0.49 -11.95 -11.75
CA VAL A 465 -0.08 -12.73 -10.57
C VAL A 465 -0.59 -14.19 -10.64
N LYS A 466 -0.13 -15.04 -9.71
CA LYS A 466 -0.74 -16.37 -9.47
C LYS A 466 -2.24 -16.16 -9.24
N GLN A 467 -3.11 -16.81 -10.01
CA GLN A 467 -4.55 -16.65 -9.79
C GLN A 467 -4.98 -17.46 -8.58
N MET A 468 -5.72 -16.81 -7.68
CA MET A 468 -6.22 -17.39 -6.44
C MET A 468 -7.59 -16.79 -6.12
N LEU A 469 -8.53 -17.59 -5.60
CA LEU A 469 -9.85 -17.11 -5.21
C LEU A 469 -9.87 -16.73 -3.73
N LEU A 470 -10.27 -15.50 -3.43
CA LEU A 470 -10.50 -15.03 -2.07
C LEU A 470 -11.99 -15.11 -1.71
N SER A 471 -12.30 -15.61 -0.52
CA SER A 471 -13.61 -15.52 0.11
C SER A 471 -13.48 -15.06 1.57
N ASP A 472 -13.62 -13.76 1.78
CA ASP A 472 -13.72 -13.16 3.12
C ASP A 472 -15.17 -13.22 3.65
N ILE A 473 -15.35 -13.07 4.96
CA ILE A 473 -16.63 -13.17 5.67
C ILE A 473 -17.10 -11.83 6.25
N SER A 474 -18.35 -11.80 6.69
CA SER A 474 -18.87 -10.74 7.55
C SER A 474 -18.96 -11.25 9.00
N PRO A 475 -18.13 -10.75 9.94
CA PRO A 475 -18.14 -11.21 11.33
C PRO A 475 -19.31 -10.66 12.16
N PHE A 476 -20.14 -9.79 11.59
CA PHE A 476 -21.37 -9.23 12.18
C PHE A 476 -22.60 -9.74 11.41
N GLU A 477 -23.76 -9.79 12.05
CA GLU A 477 -25.03 -9.97 11.34
C GLU A 477 -25.64 -8.61 10.96
N TYR A 478 -26.02 -8.48 9.68
CA TYR A 478 -26.76 -7.32 9.17
C TYR A 478 -28.23 -7.71 8.98
N MET A 479 -29.12 -7.03 9.69
CA MET A 479 -30.56 -7.30 9.70
C MET A 479 -31.36 -6.05 9.30
N LEU A 480 -32.47 -6.25 8.59
CA LEU A 480 -33.48 -5.24 8.32
C LEU A 480 -34.68 -5.47 9.24
N LYS A 481 -35.07 -4.44 10.00
CA LYS A 481 -36.34 -4.39 10.74
C LYS A 481 -37.33 -3.53 9.94
N ILE A 482 -38.31 -4.18 9.31
CA ILE A 482 -39.26 -3.53 8.40
C ILE A 482 -40.57 -3.24 9.14
N ALA A 483 -40.89 -1.97 9.38
CA ALA A 483 -42.15 -1.52 9.95
C ALA A 483 -43.12 -1.12 8.83
N ALA A 484 -44.12 -1.97 8.57
CA ALA A 484 -45.10 -1.83 7.49
C ALA A 484 -46.54 -1.93 8.03
N VAL A 485 -47.53 -1.83 7.13
CA VAL A 485 -48.95 -2.03 7.44
C VAL A 485 -49.36 -3.47 7.14
N ALA A 486 -50.26 -4.05 7.94
CA ALA A 486 -50.88 -5.35 7.70
C ALA A 486 -51.83 -5.27 6.49
N GLU A 487 -51.54 -6.05 5.45
CA GLU A 487 -52.34 -6.11 4.22
C GLU A 487 -53.53 -7.08 4.32
N GLU A 488 -53.46 -8.05 5.24
CA GLU A 488 -54.39 -9.15 5.45
C GLU A 488 -54.49 -9.40 6.97
N ASP A 489 -55.55 -10.07 7.41
CA ASP A 489 -55.70 -10.51 8.80
C ASP A 489 -54.89 -11.80 9.03
N ASP A 490 -54.17 -11.88 10.15
CA ASP A 490 -53.34 -13.03 10.54
C ASP A 490 -53.94 -13.67 11.80
N GLU A 491 -54.61 -14.82 11.64
CA GLU A 491 -55.25 -15.54 12.74
C GLU A 491 -54.26 -16.23 13.69
N GLU A 492 -53.00 -16.43 13.30
CA GLU A 492 -51.98 -17.05 14.15
C GLU A 492 -51.29 -16.03 15.07
N THR A 493 -50.99 -14.82 14.56
CA THR A 493 -50.43 -13.73 15.38
C THR A 493 -51.47 -12.79 15.99
N GLY A 494 -52.73 -12.88 15.54
CA GLY A 494 -53.85 -12.02 15.99
C GLY A 494 -53.83 -10.59 15.41
N VAL A 495 -52.91 -10.31 14.48
CA VAL A 495 -52.72 -9.02 13.82
C VAL A 495 -53.82 -8.79 12.79
N LYS A 496 -54.42 -7.61 12.79
CA LYS A 496 -55.50 -7.26 11.86
C LYS A 496 -55.03 -6.40 10.70
N LYS A 497 -55.71 -6.52 9.56
CA LYS A 497 -55.53 -5.66 8.39
C LYS A 497 -55.62 -4.18 8.78
N GLY A 498 -54.60 -3.41 8.42
CA GLY A 498 -54.43 -2.00 8.77
C GLY A 498 -53.61 -1.72 10.04
N GLU A 499 -53.29 -2.73 10.86
CA GLU A 499 -52.38 -2.56 12.01
C GLU A 499 -50.91 -2.45 11.55
N LYS A 500 -50.02 -1.94 12.42
CA LYS A 500 -48.59 -1.86 12.12
C LYS A 500 -47.89 -3.16 12.50
N VAL A 501 -47.07 -3.67 11.59
CA VAL A 501 -46.36 -4.95 11.75
C VAL A 501 -44.86 -4.73 11.56
N GLU A 502 -44.06 -5.28 12.48
CA GLU A 502 -42.61 -5.32 12.36
C GLU A 502 -42.18 -6.68 11.80
N LYS A 503 -41.42 -6.68 10.70
CA LYS A 503 -40.93 -7.88 10.01
C LYS A 503 -39.42 -7.86 9.93
N ASN A 504 -38.76 -8.78 10.63
CA ASN A 504 -37.31 -8.90 10.64
C ASN A 504 -36.81 -9.72 9.46
N LYS A 505 -35.73 -9.29 8.81
CA LYS A 505 -35.10 -10.00 7.70
C LYS A 505 -33.58 -9.86 7.73
N VAL A 506 -32.88 -10.97 7.96
CA VAL A 506 -31.42 -11.04 7.81
C VAL A 506 -31.04 -10.76 6.35
N LEU A 507 -30.10 -9.84 6.16
CA LEU A 507 -29.57 -9.38 4.87
C LEU A 507 -28.18 -9.99 4.60
N ILE A 508 -27.35 -10.08 5.64
CA ILE A 508 -26.07 -10.80 5.66
C ILE A 508 -25.99 -11.48 7.03
N ALA A 509 -25.99 -12.82 7.07
CA ALA A 509 -25.85 -13.56 8.34
C ALA A 509 -24.38 -13.58 8.78
N ARG A 510 -24.14 -13.67 10.09
CA ARG A 510 -22.79 -13.77 10.67
C ARG A 510 -21.99 -14.91 10.02
N ASN A 511 -20.70 -14.66 9.80
CA ASN A 511 -19.72 -15.57 9.21
C ASN A 511 -20.04 -16.09 7.80
N THR A 512 -21.04 -15.50 7.12
CA THR A 512 -21.28 -15.75 5.69
C THR A 512 -20.37 -14.88 4.82
N ARG A 513 -20.15 -15.32 3.57
CA ARG A 513 -19.28 -14.62 2.61
C ARG A 513 -19.73 -13.18 2.40
N LEU A 514 -18.79 -12.25 2.59
CA LEU A 514 -18.94 -10.81 2.33
C LEU A 514 -18.93 -10.54 0.81
N ALA A 515 -19.99 -10.97 0.13
CA ALA A 515 -20.11 -10.88 -1.31
C ALA A 515 -20.37 -9.43 -1.75
N GLN A 516 -19.36 -8.82 -2.36
CA GLN A 516 -19.45 -7.51 -3.00
C GLN A 516 -20.59 -7.47 -4.04
N GLY A 517 -21.19 -6.29 -4.21
CA GLY A 517 -22.30 -6.06 -5.15
C GLY A 517 -23.66 -5.92 -4.46
N SER A 518 -24.72 -6.17 -5.21
CA SER A 518 -26.10 -5.86 -4.79
C SER A 518 -26.82 -7.02 -4.10
N ARG A 519 -27.50 -6.73 -3.00
CA ARG A 519 -28.49 -7.58 -2.34
C ARG A 519 -29.86 -6.92 -2.46
N THR A 520 -30.86 -7.67 -2.94
CA THR A 520 -32.24 -7.17 -3.04
C THR A 520 -33.11 -7.85 -1.99
N VAL A 521 -33.79 -7.06 -1.15
CA VAL A 521 -34.86 -7.54 -0.26
C VAL A 521 -36.18 -6.97 -0.75
N SER A 522 -37.24 -7.78 -0.67
CA SER A 522 -38.55 -7.43 -1.22
C SER A 522 -39.67 -7.59 -0.21
N LEU A 523 -40.61 -6.66 -0.24
CA LEU A 523 -41.85 -6.64 0.53
C LEU A 523 -43.03 -6.59 -0.46
N ARG A 524 -44.13 -7.31 -0.22
CA ARG A 524 -45.41 -7.01 -0.89
C ARG A 524 -46.22 -6.06 -0.02
N THR A 525 -46.63 -4.92 -0.57
CA THR A 525 -47.44 -3.92 0.14
C THR A 525 -48.04 -2.90 -0.82
N ALA A 526 -49.19 -2.32 -0.47
CA ALA A 526 -49.75 -1.12 -1.11
C ALA A 526 -49.37 0.19 -0.39
N HIS A 527 -48.70 0.09 0.77
CA HIS A 527 -48.47 1.19 1.71
C HIS A 527 -47.00 1.63 1.79
N ASP A 528 -46.80 2.88 2.16
CA ASP A 528 -45.48 3.42 2.54
C ASP A 528 -45.01 2.79 3.85
N PHE A 529 -43.70 2.53 3.98
CA PHE A 529 -43.13 1.73 5.07
C PHE A 529 -41.75 2.23 5.50
N ALA A 530 -41.35 1.90 6.73
CA ALA A 530 -40.03 2.24 7.28
C ALA A 530 -39.16 0.99 7.45
N VAL A 531 -37.84 1.16 7.35
CA VAL A 531 -36.86 0.08 7.56
C VAL A 531 -35.68 0.58 8.39
N GLU A 532 -35.36 -0.11 9.47
CA GLU A 532 -34.13 0.09 10.24
C GLU A 532 -33.11 -0.96 9.82
N ILE A 533 -31.90 -0.54 9.46
CA ILE A 533 -30.77 -1.43 9.18
C ILE A 533 -29.93 -1.54 10.44
N MET A 534 -29.66 -2.76 10.89
CA MET A 534 -28.92 -3.07 12.11
C MET A 534 -27.67 -3.90 11.80
N GLU A 535 -26.63 -3.72 12.61
CA GLU A 535 -25.40 -4.51 12.67
C GLU A 535 -25.26 -5.01 14.11
N ASP A 536 -25.38 -6.32 14.35
CA ASP A 536 -25.44 -6.91 15.70
C ASP A 536 -26.36 -6.10 16.65
N GLU A 537 -27.64 -6.00 16.29
CA GLU A 537 -28.70 -5.23 16.97
C GLU A 537 -28.51 -3.69 16.99
N LYS A 538 -27.32 -3.16 16.70
CA LYS A 538 -27.08 -1.71 16.64
C LYS A 538 -27.61 -1.12 15.34
N VAL A 539 -28.61 -0.24 15.43
CA VAL A 539 -29.15 0.48 14.26
C VAL A 539 -28.06 1.37 13.64
N LEU A 540 -27.76 1.14 12.36
CA LEU A 540 -26.83 1.93 11.54
C LEU A 540 -27.54 3.08 10.81
N MET A 541 -28.73 2.82 10.27
CA MET A 541 -29.52 3.81 9.53
C MET A 541 -31.00 3.44 9.50
N LYS A 542 -31.86 4.45 9.35
CA LYS A 542 -33.29 4.31 9.13
C LYS A 542 -33.66 4.81 7.73
N LEU A 543 -34.61 4.15 7.10
CA LEU A 543 -35.14 4.43 5.77
C LEU A 543 -36.65 4.63 5.88
N GLU A 544 -37.17 5.69 5.26
CA GLU A 544 -38.61 5.87 5.02
C GLU A 544 -38.85 5.69 3.52
N VAL A 545 -39.55 4.64 3.08
CA VAL A 545 -39.88 4.38 1.67
C VAL A 545 -41.28 4.89 1.37
N MET A 546 -41.39 5.76 0.36
CA MET A 546 -42.55 6.62 0.13
C MET A 546 -43.07 6.60 -1.31
N GLY A 547 -44.38 6.80 -1.47
CA GLY A 547 -45.07 6.88 -2.76
C GLY A 547 -45.43 5.53 -3.36
N VAL A 548 -45.61 4.49 -2.54
CA VAL A 548 -45.93 3.12 -2.97
C VAL A 548 -47.27 3.06 -3.71
N ALA A 549 -48.31 3.70 -3.18
CA ALA A 549 -49.63 3.75 -3.82
C ALA A 549 -49.62 4.52 -5.16
N ASP A 550 -48.89 5.63 -5.24
CA ASP A 550 -48.72 6.41 -6.48
C ASP A 550 -48.00 5.59 -7.56
N ALA A 551 -46.94 4.85 -7.19
CA ALA A 551 -46.23 3.97 -8.09
C ALA A 551 -47.11 2.80 -8.53
N ALA A 552 -47.83 2.15 -7.61
CA ALA A 552 -48.72 1.02 -7.90
C ALA A 552 -49.76 1.39 -8.97
N LYS A 553 -50.39 2.57 -8.83
CA LYS A 553 -51.36 3.06 -9.81
C LYS A 553 -50.76 3.28 -11.20
N LYS A 554 -49.52 3.80 -11.30
CA LYS A 554 -48.84 3.94 -12.60
C LYS A 554 -48.51 2.60 -13.24
N LEU A 555 -48.11 1.59 -12.44
CA LEU A 555 -47.85 0.24 -12.94
C LEU A 555 -49.10 -0.34 -13.59
N GLU A 556 -50.26 -0.14 -12.95
CA GLU A 556 -51.57 -0.55 -13.47
C GLU A 556 -51.92 0.22 -14.75
N GLU A 557 -51.78 1.55 -14.75
CA GLU A 557 -51.99 2.39 -15.92
C GLU A 557 -51.03 2.07 -17.10
N GLU A 558 -49.82 1.58 -16.87
CA GLU A 558 -48.92 1.11 -17.94
C GLU A 558 -49.32 -0.30 -18.41
N ALA A 559 -49.67 -1.19 -17.49
CA ALA A 559 -50.15 -2.53 -17.82
C ALA A 559 -51.42 -2.47 -18.69
N GLU A 560 -52.41 -1.64 -18.35
CA GLU A 560 -53.60 -1.40 -19.17
C GLU A 560 -53.25 -0.95 -20.60
N LYS A 561 -52.32 0.01 -20.74
CA LYS A 561 -51.87 0.50 -22.06
C LYS A 561 -51.23 -0.62 -22.88
N LEU A 562 -50.44 -1.48 -22.24
CA LEU A 562 -49.73 -2.57 -22.90
C LEU A 562 -50.63 -3.76 -23.24
N ARG A 563 -51.62 -4.06 -22.39
CA ARG A 563 -52.74 -4.97 -22.68
C ARG A 563 -53.55 -4.49 -23.88
N ALA A 564 -53.90 -3.19 -23.90
CA ALA A 564 -54.61 -2.57 -25.02
C ALA A 564 -53.74 -2.44 -26.30
N GLU A 565 -52.43 -2.64 -26.21
CA GLU A 565 -51.55 -2.84 -27.37
C GLU A 565 -51.60 -4.30 -27.83
N LYS A 566 -51.38 -5.28 -26.93
CA LYS A 566 -51.31 -6.70 -27.32
C LYS A 566 -52.65 -7.33 -27.66
N GLN A 567 -53.75 -6.79 -27.16
CA GLN A 567 -55.10 -7.11 -27.65
C GLN A 567 -55.30 -6.69 -29.11
N LYS A 568 -54.67 -5.59 -29.57
CA LYS A 568 -54.70 -5.21 -31.00
C LYS A 568 -53.86 -6.16 -31.84
N ASP A 569 -52.69 -6.57 -31.35
CA ASP A 569 -51.84 -7.57 -32.02
C ASP A 569 -52.56 -8.93 -32.17
N LEU A 570 -53.30 -9.37 -31.13
CA LEU A 570 -54.11 -10.60 -31.16
C LEU A 570 -55.29 -10.49 -32.15
N VAL A 571 -56.07 -9.41 -32.08
CA VAL A 571 -57.19 -9.17 -33.00
C VAL A 571 -56.71 -9.06 -34.45
N ALA A 572 -55.56 -8.40 -34.69
CA ALA A 572 -54.93 -8.34 -36.01
C ALA A 572 -54.42 -9.71 -36.51
N ALA A 573 -54.06 -10.62 -35.60
CA ALA A 573 -53.72 -12.01 -35.90
C ALA A 573 -54.94 -12.93 -36.09
N GLY A 574 -56.16 -12.41 -36.01
CA GLY A 574 -57.41 -13.18 -36.14
C GLY A 574 -57.75 -14.04 -34.91
N LEU A 575 -57.17 -13.72 -33.75
CA LEU A 575 -57.42 -14.40 -32.49
C LEU A 575 -58.46 -13.63 -31.66
N ALA A 576 -59.43 -14.35 -31.09
CA ALA A 576 -60.25 -13.81 -30.01
C ALA A 576 -59.38 -13.71 -28.75
N GLY A 577 -59.35 -12.54 -28.11
CA GLY A 577 -58.66 -12.37 -26.83
C GLY A 577 -59.44 -13.00 -25.69
N GLU A 578 -58.74 -13.74 -24.82
CA GLU A 578 -59.27 -14.24 -23.56
C GLU A 578 -59.44 -13.06 -22.56
N GLU A 579 -60.40 -13.14 -21.65
CA GLU A 579 -60.53 -12.12 -20.59
C GLU A 579 -59.36 -12.26 -19.61
N GLU A 580 -58.57 -11.20 -19.46
CA GLU A 580 -57.41 -11.21 -18.56
C GLU A 580 -57.82 -10.94 -17.10
N GLU A 581 -57.45 -11.87 -16.21
CA GLU A 581 -57.57 -11.66 -14.77
C GLU A 581 -56.73 -10.44 -14.31
N PRO A 582 -57.22 -9.64 -13.35
CA PRO A 582 -56.42 -8.62 -12.68
C PRO A 582 -55.26 -9.28 -11.89
N PRO A 583 -54.17 -8.56 -11.59
CA PRO A 583 -53.06 -9.09 -10.81
C PRO A 583 -53.54 -9.57 -9.42
N SER A 584 -53.47 -10.87 -9.17
CA SER A 584 -53.97 -11.52 -7.95
C SER A 584 -53.08 -11.32 -6.70
N LEU A 585 -51.99 -10.55 -6.82
CA LEU A 585 -51.02 -10.32 -5.75
C LEU A 585 -50.59 -8.86 -5.71
N LEU A 586 -50.50 -8.31 -4.50
CA LEU A 586 -50.01 -6.96 -4.21
C LEU A 586 -48.61 -6.68 -4.80
N PRO A 587 -48.34 -5.42 -5.19
CA PRO A 587 -47.08 -5.04 -5.79
C PRO A 587 -45.91 -5.21 -4.83
N LYS A 588 -44.78 -5.57 -5.43
CA LYS A 588 -43.57 -5.98 -4.73
C LYS A 588 -42.60 -4.80 -4.71
N ALA A 589 -42.48 -4.14 -3.57
CA ALA A 589 -41.46 -3.14 -3.32
C ALA A 589 -40.11 -3.85 -3.16
N ASN A 590 -39.10 -3.44 -3.92
CA ASN A 590 -37.75 -3.99 -3.88
C ASN A 590 -36.80 -2.92 -3.38
N MET A 591 -36.02 -3.26 -2.38
CA MET A 591 -34.94 -2.45 -1.81
C MET A 591 -33.62 -3.07 -2.23
N VAL A 592 -32.75 -2.28 -2.85
CA VAL A 592 -31.39 -2.70 -3.20
C VAL A 592 -30.42 -2.09 -2.21
N PHE A 593 -29.62 -2.96 -1.60
CA PHE A 593 -28.47 -2.61 -0.78
C PHE A 593 -27.21 -3.05 -1.52
N ARG A 594 -26.10 -2.34 -1.33
CA ARG A 594 -24.82 -2.62 -1.99
C ARG A 594 -23.71 -2.75 -0.96
N VAL A 595 -22.92 -3.81 -1.06
CA VAL A 595 -21.65 -3.95 -0.32
C VAL A 595 -20.50 -3.62 -1.26
N ASP A 596 -19.63 -2.69 -0.84
CA ASP A 596 -18.39 -2.35 -1.56
C ASP A 596 -17.22 -3.26 -1.16
N GLY A 597 -16.03 -3.06 -1.75
CA GLY A 597 -14.84 -3.84 -1.41
C GLY A 597 -14.33 -3.61 0.03
N THR A 598 -14.66 -2.47 0.65
CA THR A 598 -14.31 -2.16 2.05
C THR A 598 -15.20 -2.87 3.06
N GLY A 599 -16.26 -3.54 2.59
CA GLY A 599 -17.25 -4.20 3.42
C GLY A 599 -18.29 -3.26 3.99
N VAL A 600 -18.45 -2.06 3.45
CA VAL A 600 -19.49 -1.12 3.87
C VAL A 600 -20.76 -1.36 3.06
N LEU A 601 -21.86 -1.59 3.78
CA LEU A 601 -23.22 -1.70 3.27
C LEU A 601 -23.84 -0.30 3.09
N ALA A 602 -24.24 0.04 1.87
CA ALA A 602 -25.03 1.23 1.56
C ALA A 602 -26.41 0.86 1.00
N PHE A 603 -27.38 1.76 1.11
CA PHE A 603 -28.60 1.69 0.32
C PHE A 603 -28.33 2.21 -1.11
N ASP A 604 -28.93 1.58 -2.13
CA ASP A 604 -28.75 1.93 -3.55
C ASP A 604 -30.03 2.59 -4.11
N ARG A 605 -31.20 1.97 -3.90
CA ARG A 605 -32.51 2.44 -4.40
C ARG A 605 -33.68 1.58 -3.92
N ALA A 606 -34.88 2.15 -3.93
CA ALA A 606 -36.14 1.41 -3.89
C ALA A 606 -36.90 1.53 -5.23
N PHE A 607 -37.55 0.44 -5.66
CA PHE A 607 -38.44 0.43 -6.83
C PHE A 607 -39.56 -0.60 -6.67
N LEU A 608 -40.74 -0.26 -7.19
CA LEU A 608 -41.92 -1.11 -7.17
C LEU A 608 -41.98 -1.96 -8.44
N THR A 609 -42.28 -3.24 -8.30
CA THR A 609 -42.49 -4.16 -9.43
C THR A 609 -43.84 -4.84 -9.31
N GLN A 610 -44.58 -4.90 -10.42
CA GLN A 610 -45.74 -5.78 -10.55
C GLN A 610 -45.57 -6.65 -11.79
N ASP A 611 -45.88 -7.93 -11.64
CA ASP A 611 -45.97 -8.89 -12.73
C ASP A 611 -47.40 -8.91 -13.25
N TYR A 612 -47.55 -8.75 -14.56
CA TYR A 612 -48.82 -8.87 -15.27
C TYR A 612 -48.70 -9.97 -16.33
N HIS A 613 -49.75 -10.77 -16.48
CA HIS A 613 -49.85 -11.66 -17.63
C HIS A 613 -50.37 -10.86 -18.82
N ILE A 614 -49.77 -11.10 -19.99
CA ILE A 614 -50.22 -10.59 -21.29
C ILE A 614 -50.26 -11.75 -22.28
N PHE A 615 -51.23 -11.74 -23.17
CA PHE A 615 -51.34 -12.74 -24.23
C PHE A 615 -50.72 -12.24 -25.54
N VAL A 616 -49.99 -13.11 -26.24
CA VAL A 616 -49.34 -12.79 -27.54
C VAL A 616 -49.51 -13.92 -28.56
N PRO A 617 -49.59 -13.62 -29.87
CA PRO A 617 -49.68 -14.64 -30.92
C PRO A 617 -48.34 -15.38 -31.11
N VAL A 618 -48.38 -16.70 -31.26
CA VAL A 618 -47.19 -17.51 -31.56
C VAL A 618 -46.86 -17.45 -33.06
N THR A 619 -45.76 -16.77 -33.41
CA THR A 619 -45.22 -16.75 -34.77
C THR A 619 -44.35 -17.98 -35.04
N THR A 620 -44.74 -18.81 -36.02
CA THR A 620 -43.97 -19.98 -36.47
C THR A 620 -42.80 -19.57 -37.37
N THR A 621 -41.63 -19.34 -36.78
CA THR A 621 -40.41 -18.99 -37.55
C THR A 621 -39.78 -20.22 -38.19
N THR A 622 -40.01 -20.43 -39.49
CA THR A 622 -39.41 -21.52 -40.27
C THR A 622 -37.90 -21.30 -40.48
N THR A 623 -37.10 -21.67 -39.48
CA THR A 623 -35.64 -21.54 -39.52
C THR A 623 -35.02 -22.75 -40.23
N ARG A 624 -34.61 -22.58 -41.48
CA ARG A 624 -34.05 -23.63 -42.34
C ARG A 624 -32.57 -23.89 -41.98
N SER A 625 -32.33 -24.76 -41.00
CA SER A 625 -30.98 -25.19 -40.60
C SER A 625 -30.56 -26.52 -41.23
N THR A 626 -29.39 -26.57 -41.85
CA THR A 626 -28.76 -27.79 -42.38
C THR A 626 -27.96 -28.55 -41.31
N THR A 627 -28.26 -29.84 -41.14
CA THR A 627 -27.37 -30.94 -40.66
C THR A 627 -26.15 -30.58 -39.80
N THR A 628 -26.03 -31.15 -38.58
CA THR A 628 -25.53 -32.53 -38.45
C THR A 628 -25.94 -33.27 -37.15
N LYS A 629 -25.61 -34.58 -37.12
CA LYS A 629 -25.90 -35.67 -36.15
C LYS A 629 -25.45 -35.37 -34.69
N SER A 630 -25.79 -36.13 -33.64
CA SER A 630 -26.18 -37.56 -33.54
C SER A 630 -26.90 -37.99 -32.24
N SER A 631 -27.81 -38.99 -32.34
CA SER A 631 -28.18 -40.05 -31.34
C SER A 631 -28.60 -39.67 -29.90
N ALA A 632 -29.47 -40.41 -29.20
CA ALA A 632 -30.18 -41.67 -29.46
C ALA A 632 -31.62 -41.55 -28.87
N SER A 633 -32.69 -42.05 -29.51
CA SER A 633 -33.12 -43.46 -29.65
C SER A 633 -33.72 -44.08 -28.39
N GLU A 634 -35.02 -43.90 -28.20
CA GLU A 634 -35.95 -44.99 -27.88
C GLU A 634 -37.32 -44.66 -28.49
N ALA A 635 -38.22 -45.64 -28.65
CA ALA A 635 -39.37 -45.51 -29.54
C ALA A 635 -40.60 -46.30 -29.05
N GLU A 636 -41.80 -45.76 -29.28
CA GLU A 636 -42.99 -46.61 -29.41
C GLU A 636 -44.07 -46.04 -30.36
N THR A 637 -44.68 -46.97 -31.08
CA THR A 637 -45.98 -47.00 -31.77
C THR A 637 -46.62 -45.70 -32.31
N THR A 638 -46.73 -45.61 -33.64
CA THR A 638 -47.57 -44.64 -34.36
C THR A 638 -49.06 -45.04 -34.41
N THR A 639 -49.95 -44.09 -34.10
CA THR A 639 -51.33 -44.07 -34.63
C THR A 639 -51.54 -42.84 -35.50
N THR A 640 -51.92 -43.01 -36.76
CA THR A 640 -52.16 -41.90 -37.70
C THR A 640 -53.48 -41.21 -37.44
N THR A 641 -53.46 -39.90 -37.16
CA THR A 641 -54.65 -39.04 -37.22
C THR A 641 -54.31 -37.80 -38.05
N THR A 642 -55.26 -37.38 -38.89
CA THR A 642 -55.05 -36.37 -39.93
C THR A 642 -54.60 -35.02 -39.35
N ALA A 643 -53.51 -34.46 -39.89
CA ALA A 643 -53.03 -33.14 -39.48
C ALA A 643 -54.01 -32.04 -39.92
N ALA A 644 -54.66 -31.40 -38.95
CA ALA A 644 -55.37 -30.15 -39.17
C ALA A 644 -54.38 -29.02 -39.54
N PRO A 645 -54.81 -27.98 -40.29
CA PRO A 645 -53.98 -26.81 -40.53
C PRO A 645 -53.58 -26.16 -39.18
N PRO A 646 -52.40 -25.52 -39.11
CA PRO A 646 -51.92 -24.91 -37.86
C PRO A 646 -52.83 -23.74 -37.47
N GLN A 647 -53.75 -23.99 -36.53
CA GLN A 647 -54.48 -22.92 -35.88
C GLN A 647 -53.48 -21.99 -35.16
N PRO A 648 -53.60 -20.66 -35.30
CA PRO A 648 -52.78 -19.74 -34.53
C PRO A 648 -53.00 -20.00 -33.04
N LYS A 649 -51.91 -20.11 -32.28
CA LYS A 649 -51.98 -20.34 -30.82
C LYS A 649 -51.62 -19.06 -30.09
N VAL A 650 -52.40 -18.76 -29.05
CA VAL A 650 -52.08 -17.74 -28.06
C VAL A 650 -51.00 -18.30 -27.13
N LYS A 651 -50.05 -17.47 -26.69
CA LYS A 651 -49.13 -17.76 -25.60
C LYS A 651 -49.28 -16.72 -24.50
N ARG A 652 -49.53 -17.18 -23.27
CA ARG A 652 -49.42 -16.32 -22.06
C ARG A 652 -47.95 -16.03 -21.78
N VAL A 653 -47.61 -14.76 -21.61
CA VAL A 653 -46.28 -14.27 -21.25
C VAL A 653 -46.42 -13.36 -20.04
N THR A 654 -45.58 -13.53 -19.03
CA THR A 654 -45.52 -12.58 -17.92
C THR A 654 -44.62 -11.41 -18.31
N LYS A 655 -45.13 -10.17 -18.23
CA LYS A 655 -44.32 -8.96 -18.30
C LYS A 655 -44.28 -8.30 -16.92
N GLN A 656 -43.07 -8.05 -16.43
CA GLN A 656 -42.84 -7.20 -15.27
C GLN A 656 -42.85 -5.72 -15.68
N VAL A 657 -43.52 -4.89 -14.91
CA VAL A 657 -43.53 -3.42 -15.04
C VAL A 657 -42.92 -2.82 -13.76
N THR A 658 -42.17 -1.72 -13.89
CA THR A 658 -41.33 -1.19 -12.81
C THR A 658 -41.38 0.34 -12.71
N ASP A 659 -41.55 0.90 -11.52
CA ASP A 659 -41.44 2.35 -11.26
C ASP A 659 -40.58 2.63 -10.01
N ALA A 660 -39.92 3.78 -9.99
CA ALA A 660 -39.02 4.18 -8.90
C ALA A 660 -39.81 4.68 -7.68
N LEU A 661 -39.47 4.18 -6.50
CA LEU A 661 -40.00 4.68 -5.24
C LEU A 661 -39.14 5.85 -4.73
N LYS A 662 -39.72 6.71 -3.90
CA LYS A 662 -38.96 7.75 -3.19
C LYS A 662 -38.53 7.21 -1.84
N TRP A 663 -37.48 7.79 -1.26
CA TRP A 663 -37.10 7.46 0.10
C TRP A 663 -36.48 8.65 0.84
N ARG A 664 -36.40 8.54 2.17
CA ARG A 664 -35.57 9.37 3.05
C ARG A 664 -34.60 8.46 3.79
N GLU A 665 -33.37 8.90 3.94
CA GLU A 665 -32.35 8.22 4.75
C GLU A 665 -32.10 9.01 6.05
N THR A 666 -31.82 8.32 7.15
CA THR A 666 -31.42 8.92 8.43
C THR A 666 -30.39 8.02 9.09
N LEU A 667 -29.12 8.37 8.88
CA LEU A 667 -27.97 7.67 9.48
C LEU A 667 -27.99 7.84 11.01
N GLN A 668 -27.49 6.82 11.72
CA GLN A 668 -27.30 6.89 13.16
C GLN A 668 -25.88 7.37 13.52
N LEU A 669 -25.71 7.76 14.78
CA LEU A 669 -24.47 8.34 15.31
C LEU A 669 -23.38 7.25 15.54
N PRO A 670 -22.07 7.57 15.39
CA PRO A 670 -21.53 8.79 14.80
C PRO A 670 -21.79 8.90 13.29
N LEU A 671 -22.01 10.13 12.81
CA LEU A 671 -22.21 10.40 11.39
C LEU A 671 -20.89 10.31 10.60
N PRO A 672 -20.90 9.69 9.40
CA PRO A 672 -19.75 9.69 8.50
C PRO A 672 -19.49 11.09 7.94
N LEU A 673 -18.29 11.30 7.39
CA LEU A 673 -17.93 12.59 6.81
C LEU A 673 -18.67 12.85 5.50
N THR A 674 -19.26 14.03 5.38
CA THR A 674 -19.89 14.48 4.13
C THR A 674 -18.85 14.71 3.03
N ALA A 675 -19.28 14.71 1.76
CA ALA A 675 -18.37 14.90 0.62
C ALA A 675 -17.64 16.26 0.67
N GLU A 676 -18.30 17.32 1.13
CA GLU A 676 -17.70 18.65 1.28
C GLU A 676 -16.78 18.72 2.52
N GLU A 677 -17.08 18.03 3.62
CA GLU A 677 -16.13 17.91 4.74
C GLU A 677 -14.87 17.14 4.35
N LYS A 678 -14.99 16.01 3.64
CA LYS A 678 -13.81 15.27 3.13
C LYS A 678 -12.93 16.12 2.22
N LYS A 679 -13.55 16.94 1.38
CA LYS A 679 -12.89 17.89 0.47
C LYS A 679 -12.14 19.00 1.23
N GLU A 680 -12.72 19.56 2.30
CA GLU A 680 -12.02 20.55 3.13
C GLU A 680 -10.92 19.91 4.01
N LEU A 681 -11.16 18.73 4.60
CA LEU A 681 -10.13 17.98 5.35
C LEU A 681 -8.96 17.57 4.45
N ARG A 682 -9.21 17.24 3.19
CA ARG A 682 -8.17 16.99 2.18
C ARG A 682 -7.39 18.25 1.82
N LYS A 683 -8.04 19.40 1.70
CA LYS A 683 -7.39 20.71 1.53
C LYS A 683 -6.55 21.09 2.76
N GLN A 684 -7.02 20.78 3.97
CA GLN A 684 -6.26 20.96 5.22
C GLN A 684 -5.02 20.05 5.25
N LEU A 685 -5.16 18.78 4.84
CA LEU A 685 -4.05 17.84 4.71
C LEU A 685 -3.00 18.35 3.70
N GLN A 686 -3.42 18.79 2.51
CA GLN A 686 -2.54 19.36 1.49
C GLN A 686 -1.82 20.64 1.97
N ALA A 687 -2.46 21.45 2.82
CA ALA A 687 -1.81 22.60 3.45
C ALA A 687 -0.72 22.17 4.45
N PHE A 688 -0.90 21.06 5.17
CA PHE A 688 0.15 20.50 6.01
C PHE A 688 1.30 19.89 5.18
N GLU A 689 0.99 19.13 4.13
CA GLU A 689 2.00 18.57 3.21
C GLU A 689 2.87 19.67 2.57
N ALA A 690 2.24 20.78 2.17
CA ALA A 690 2.96 21.95 1.66
C ALA A 690 3.85 22.64 2.71
N ALA A 691 3.45 22.62 3.98
CA ALA A 691 4.24 23.16 5.09
C ALA A 691 5.47 22.28 5.38
N ASP A 692 5.31 20.96 5.48
CA ASP A 692 6.42 20.01 5.62
C ASP A 692 7.43 20.18 4.48
N LEU A 693 6.95 20.18 3.23
CA LEU A 693 7.77 20.23 2.04
C LEU A 693 8.50 21.58 1.89
N ARG A 694 7.94 22.68 2.41
CA ARG A 694 8.62 23.97 2.53
C ARG A 694 9.82 23.86 3.48
N VAL A 695 9.63 23.29 4.68
CA VAL A 695 10.68 23.14 5.69
C VAL A 695 11.78 22.19 5.18
N GLN A 696 11.40 21.04 4.61
CA GLN A 696 12.34 20.08 4.02
C GLN A 696 13.18 20.72 2.92
N ARG A 697 12.57 21.38 1.93
CA ARG A 697 13.30 22.01 0.82
C ARG A 697 14.19 23.17 1.25
N LEU A 698 13.85 23.83 2.35
CA LEU A 698 14.68 24.87 2.96
C LEU A 698 15.93 24.25 3.60
N ALA A 699 15.77 23.18 4.40
CA ALA A 699 16.90 22.41 4.94
C ALA A 699 17.80 21.88 3.81
N GLU A 700 17.24 21.16 2.83
CA GLU A 700 17.98 20.65 1.66
C GLU A 700 18.73 21.74 0.86
N ALA A 701 18.27 23.01 0.91
CA ALA A 701 18.97 24.12 0.29
C ALA A 701 20.11 24.67 1.19
N MET A 702 19.89 24.73 2.50
CA MET A 702 20.91 25.12 3.48
C MET A 702 22.04 24.09 3.52
N ASP A 703 21.74 22.80 3.59
CA ASP A 703 22.71 21.69 3.58
C ASP A 703 23.61 21.74 2.32
N ARG A 704 23.03 22.13 1.16
CA ARG A 704 23.77 22.33 -0.10
C ARG A 704 24.67 23.56 -0.07
N LEU A 705 24.24 24.65 0.57
CA LEU A 705 25.07 25.85 0.71
C LEU A 705 26.24 25.55 1.66
N GLU A 706 25.97 24.96 2.83
CA GLU A 706 27.00 24.53 3.80
C GLU A 706 28.00 23.55 3.17
N SER A 707 27.52 22.52 2.46
CA SER A 707 28.40 21.60 1.72
C SER A 707 29.26 22.31 0.66
N SER A 708 28.71 23.36 0.02
CA SER A 708 29.44 24.16 -0.96
C SER A 708 30.47 25.08 -0.31
N ILE A 709 30.20 25.60 0.89
CA ILE A 709 31.14 26.40 1.70
C ILE A 709 32.35 25.54 2.08
N TYR A 710 32.13 24.35 2.64
CA TYR A 710 33.24 23.43 2.99
C TYR A 710 34.05 22.99 1.77
N ALA A 711 33.39 22.70 0.63
CA ALA A 711 34.08 22.36 -0.61
C ALA A 711 34.94 23.52 -1.14
N ALA A 712 34.40 24.75 -1.15
CA ALA A 712 35.12 25.95 -1.60
C ALA A 712 36.25 26.36 -0.65
N ARG A 713 36.10 26.12 0.66
CA ARG A 713 37.17 26.25 1.65
C ARG A 713 38.31 25.26 1.39
N GLY A 714 37.99 24.02 0.99
CA GLY A 714 38.99 23.03 0.54
C GLY A 714 39.74 23.47 -0.73
N LEU A 715 39.02 23.96 -1.75
CA LEU A 715 39.61 24.44 -3.01
C LEU A 715 40.63 25.59 -2.81
N LEU A 716 40.45 26.42 -1.77
CA LEU A 716 41.39 27.53 -1.48
C LEU A 716 42.79 27.07 -1.05
N GLU A 717 42.95 25.83 -0.60
CA GLU A 717 44.23 25.23 -0.20
C GLU A 717 44.93 24.49 -1.36
N GLU A 718 44.30 24.35 -2.52
CA GLU A 718 44.89 23.67 -3.69
C GLU A 718 45.91 24.57 -4.42
N GLU A 719 47.12 24.05 -4.66
CA GLU A 719 48.18 24.77 -5.39
C GLU A 719 47.75 25.16 -6.81
N ALA A 720 46.99 24.28 -7.49
CA ALA A 720 46.42 24.57 -8.80
C ALA A 720 45.48 25.78 -8.76
N ILE A 721 44.59 25.87 -7.75
CA ILE A 721 43.69 27.00 -7.54
C ILE A 721 44.47 28.27 -7.21
N ALA A 722 45.50 28.20 -6.37
CA ALA A 722 46.37 29.33 -6.05
C ALA A 722 47.08 29.90 -7.30
N ARG A 723 47.42 29.04 -8.27
CA ARG A 723 48.05 29.41 -9.55
C ARG A 723 47.08 29.98 -10.59
N VAL A 724 45.84 29.50 -10.67
CA VAL A 724 44.85 29.98 -11.66
C VAL A 724 43.95 31.12 -11.18
N SER A 725 44.18 31.67 -9.99
CA SER A 725 43.36 32.75 -9.42
C SER A 725 44.19 33.95 -8.97
N LEU A 726 43.56 35.12 -8.97
CA LEU A 726 44.14 36.34 -8.39
C LEU A 726 43.97 36.32 -6.85
N PRO A 727 44.92 36.88 -6.07
CA PRO A 727 44.79 36.95 -4.62
C PRO A 727 43.51 37.64 -4.16
N GLU A 728 43.10 38.72 -4.83
CA GLU A 728 41.87 39.47 -4.54
C GLU A 728 40.61 38.61 -4.69
N VAL A 729 40.57 37.70 -5.67
CA VAL A 729 39.44 36.79 -5.89
C VAL A 729 39.38 35.71 -4.81
N ARG A 730 40.55 35.20 -4.38
CA ARG A 730 40.63 34.26 -3.24
C ARG A 730 40.19 34.91 -1.92
N GLU A 731 40.55 36.17 -1.71
CA GLU A 731 40.17 36.90 -0.50
C GLU A 731 38.69 37.26 -0.49
N ASN A 732 38.14 37.67 -1.64
CA ASN A 732 36.70 37.83 -1.80
C ASN A 732 35.96 36.51 -1.55
N LEU A 733 36.48 35.38 -2.04
CA LEU A 733 35.91 34.06 -1.74
C LEU A 733 35.92 33.75 -0.23
N ARG A 734 37.05 33.94 0.48
CA ARG A 734 37.11 33.76 1.94
C ARG A 734 36.03 34.57 2.66
N LYS A 735 35.92 35.85 2.32
CA LYS A 735 34.94 36.75 2.90
C LYS A 735 33.50 36.31 2.61
N THR A 736 33.18 35.86 1.39
CA THR A 736 31.87 35.28 1.07
C THR A 736 31.61 33.99 1.87
N LEU A 737 32.61 33.13 2.05
CA LEU A 737 32.47 31.89 2.83
C LEU A 737 32.16 32.19 4.30
N GLU A 738 32.84 33.16 4.91
CA GLU A 738 32.57 33.60 6.29
C GLU A 738 31.17 34.25 6.41
N GLU A 739 30.80 35.14 5.48
CA GLU A 739 29.49 35.80 5.46
C GLU A 739 28.30 34.88 5.12
N ASP A 740 28.51 33.78 4.39
CA ASP A 740 27.49 32.75 4.14
C ASP A 740 27.40 31.76 5.31
N GLU A 741 28.53 31.41 5.95
CA GLU A 741 28.57 30.49 7.10
C GLU A 741 27.87 31.07 8.33
N GLU A 742 28.14 32.33 8.69
CA GLU A 742 27.41 33.04 9.76
C GLU A 742 25.91 33.17 9.45
N TRP A 743 25.57 33.55 8.21
CA TRP A 743 24.20 33.79 7.78
C TRP A 743 23.31 32.54 7.74
N ILE A 744 23.88 31.36 7.48
CA ILE A 744 23.17 30.06 7.53
C ILE A 744 22.53 29.84 8.89
N TYR A 745 23.24 30.14 9.97
CA TYR A 745 22.78 29.87 11.33
C TYR A 745 21.83 30.96 11.85
N ASP A 746 22.10 32.23 11.53
CA ASP A 746 21.34 33.37 12.07
C ASP A 746 20.06 33.74 11.27
N SER A 747 20.13 33.74 9.93
CA SER A 747 19.12 34.44 9.10
C SER A 747 18.47 33.59 8.00
N ALA A 748 19.13 32.53 7.51
CA ALA A 748 18.66 31.72 6.38
C ALA A 748 17.24 31.16 6.56
N LYS A 749 16.85 30.79 7.78
CA LYS A 749 15.51 30.28 8.08
C LYS A 749 14.41 31.35 7.97
N ALA A 750 14.73 32.60 8.29
CA ALA A 750 13.80 33.72 8.25
C ALA A 750 13.67 34.33 6.83
N GLU A 751 14.78 34.41 6.09
CA GLU A 751 14.79 34.87 4.70
C GLU A 751 14.27 33.81 3.71
N GLY A 752 14.46 32.53 4.03
CA GLY A 752 13.89 31.41 3.30
C GLY A 752 14.63 31.03 2.01
N ILE A 753 14.04 30.07 1.31
CA ILE A 753 14.75 29.21 0.33
C ILE A 753 15.35 29.98 -0.86
N ASP A 754 14.72 31.08 -1.30
CA ASP A 754 15.21 31.82 -2.46
C ASP A 754 16.39 32.74 -2.13
N ALA A 755 16.54 33.16 -0.87
CA ALA A 755 17.77 33.81 -0.40
C ALA A 755 18.94 32.81 -0.33
N VAL A 756 18.68 31.58 0.17
CA VAL A 756 19.68 30.50 0.21
C VAL A 756 20.16 30.14 -1.19
N LYS A 757 19.25 29.98 -2.16
CA LYS A 757 19.59 29.77 -3.58
C LYS A 757 20.43 30.91 -4.14
N LYS A 758 20.09 32.16 -3.84
CA LYS A 758 20.81 33.35 -4.35
C LYS A 758 22.26 33.38 -3.85
N ARG A 759 22.51 33.07 -2.58
CA ARG A 759 23.86 32.93 -2.02
C ARG A 759 24.61 31.75 -2.66
N LEU A 760 23.95 30.59 -2.81
CA LEU A 760 24.53 29.43 -3.50
C LEU A 760 24.97 29.76 -4.94
N THR A 761 24.17 30.51 -5.71
CA THR A 761 24.58 30.97 -7.05
C THR A 761 25.75 31.96 -6.98
N ALA A 762 25.72 32.94 -6.07
CA ALA A 762 26.82 33.90 -5.93
C ALA A 762 28.15 33.24 -5.55
N LEU A 763 28.12 32.21 -4.69
CA LEU A 763 29.28 31.38 -4.35
C LEU A 763 29.76 30.56 -5.57
N GLN A 764 28.84 29.95 -6.32
CA GLN A 764 29.16 29.19 -7.53
C GLN A 764 29.78 30.06 -8.63
N ASP A 765 29.30 31.29 -8.81
CA ASP A 765 29.82 32.26 -9.79
C ASP A 765 31.29 32.65 -9.51
N ILE A 766 31.74 32.58 -8.25
CA ILE A 766 33.15 32.81 -7.86
C ILE A 766 33.98 31.52 -8.04
N VAL A 767 33.46 30.39 -7.56
CA VAL A 767 34.22 29.13 -7.44
C VAL A 767 34.37 28.40 -8.78
N GLU A 768 33.29 28.30 -9.56
CA GLU A 768 33.25 27.47 -10.77
C GLU A 768 34.24 27.93 -11.87
N PRO A 769 34.48 29.24 -12.11
CA PRO A 769 35.54 29.69 -13.02
C PRO A 769 36.94 29.38 -12.51
N MET A 770 37.19 29.38 -11.20
CA MET A 770 38.49 28.99 -10.63
C MET A 770 38.74 27.49 -10.83
N LYS A 771 37.75 26.67 -10.47
CA LYS A 771 37.78 25.22 -10.63
C LYS A 771 38.03 24.79 -12.09
N LYS A 772 37.27 25.35 -13.04
CA LYS A 772 37.43 25.06 -14.48
C LYS A 772 38.84 25.38 -15.01
N ARG A 773 39.43 26.51 -14.59
CA ARG A 773 40.81 26.86 -14.97
C ARG A 773 41.83 25.90 -14.36
N ALA A 774 41.63 25.42 -13.14
CA ALA A 774 42.51 24.43 -12.51
C ALA A 774 42.42 23.06 -13.21
N GLU A 775 41.21 22.55 -13.46
CA GLU A 775 40.98 21.30 -14.20
C GLU A 775 41.63 21.34 -15.60
N GLU A 776 41.49 22.44 -16.34
CA GLU A 776 42.14 22.62 -17.64
C GLU A 776 43.65 22.87 -17.52
N LEU A 777 44.17 23.47 -16.43
CA LEU A 777 45.62 23.61 -16.21
C LEU A 777 46.31 22.25 -16.11
N GLU A 778 45.77 21.31 -15.33
CA GLU A 778 46.33 19.96 -15.21
C GLU A 778 46.12 19.10 -16.47
N ALA A 779 44.99 19.30 -17.15
CA ALA A 779 44.54 18.40 -18.19
C ALA A 779 44.98 18.79 -19.62
N ARG A 780 45.27 20.07 -19.89
CA ARG A 780 45.73 20.53 -21.21
C ARG A 780 47.10 19.98 -21.63
N PRO A 781 48.15 19.87 -20.78
CA PRO A 781 49.45 19.32 -21.20
C PRO A 781 49.33 17.92 -21.83
N LYS A 782 48.55 17.03 -21.19
CA LYS A 782 48.25 15.66 -21.67
C LYS A 782 47.38 15.64 -22.94
N ALA A 783 46.68 16.73 -23.26
CA ALA A 783 45.96 16.91 -24.52
C ALA A 783 46.88 17.47 -25.63
N VAL A 784 47.81 18.37 -25.29
CA VAL A 784 48.83 18.91 -26.19
C VAL A 784 49.73 17.80 -26.72
N GLU A 785 50.23 16.93 -25.84
CA GLU A 785 51.02 15.74 -26.20
C GLU A 785 50.26 14.84 -27.19
N LYS A 786 48.98 14.55 -26.91
CA LYS A 786 48.14 13.71 -27.78
C LYS A 786 47.87 14.34 -29.14
N MET A 787 47.76 15.66 -29.22
CA MET A 787 47.63 16.36 -30.51
C MET A 787 48.94 16.32 -31.30
N GLN A 788 50.08 16.53 -30.65
CA GLN A 788 51.40 16.44 -31.29
C GLN A 788 51.68 15.01 -31.80
N GLN A 789 51.36 13.99 -30.99
CA GLN A 789 51.42 12.57 -31.39
C GLN A 789 50.49 12.30 -32.58
N ALA A 790 49.20 12.67 -32.50
CA ALA A 790 48.24 12.44 -33.57
C ALA A 790 48.65 13.11 -34.90
N LEU A 791 49.19 14.34 -34.86
CA LEU A 791 49.68 15.05 -36.04
C LEU A 791 51.01 14.49 -36.59
N SER A 792 51.79 13.77 -35.78
CA SER A 792 52.99 13.05 -36.20
C SER A 792 52.63 11.69 -36.83
N ASP A 793 51.81 10.91 -36.13
CA ASP A 793 51.26 9.62 -36.60
C ASP A 793 50.49 9.79 -37.90
N ALA A 794 49.72 10.88 -38.03
CA ALA A 794 49.04 11.23 -39.27
C ALA A 794 50.00 11.32 -40.46
N LYS A 795 51.11 12.04 -40.29
CA LYS A 795 52.12 12.19 -41.34
C LYS A 795 52.76 10.84 -41.70
N SER A 796 53.25 10.09 -40.70
CA SER A 796 53.89 8.78 -40.95
C SER A 796 52.92 7.77 -41.58
N ARG A 797 51.64 7.78 -41.20
CA ARG A 797 50.62 6.89 -41.78
C ARG A 797 50.26 7.30 -43.20
N LEU A 798 50.16 8.59 -43.52
CA LEU A 798 49.94 9.06 -44.88
C LEU A 798 51.10 8.68 -45.81
N GLU A 799 52.35 8.84 -45.36
CA GLU A 799 53.56 8.37 -46.07
C GLU A 799 53.55 6.83 -46.26
N GLN A 800 53.10 6.06 -45.26
CA GLN A 800 52.93 4.61 -45.37
C GLN A 800 51.78 4.19 -46.29
N ILE A 801 50.68 4.96 -46.36
CA ILE A 801 49.56 4.73 -47.27
C ILE A 801 50.01 4.98 -48.72
N GLU A 802 50.69 6.10 -48.98
CA GLU A 802 51.23 6.43 -50.31
C GLU A 802 52.22 5.38 -50.81
N THR A 803 53.15 4.94 -49.96
CA THR A 803 54.19 3.96 -50.34
C THR A 803 53.66 2.52 -50.46
N ARG A 804 52.81 2.07 -49.51
CA ARG A 804 52.35 0.66 -49.41
C ARG A 804 50.99 0.39 -50.06
N ARG A 805 50.12 1.40 -50.19
CA ARG A 805 48.71 1.26 -50.63
C ARG A 805 48.41 2.04 -51.91
N LYS A 806 49.21 1.81 -52.96
CA LYS A 806 49.15 2.47 -54.29
C LYS A 806 47.80 2.39 -55.04
N TRP A 807 46.76 1.80 -54.46
CA TRP A 807 45.38 1.80 -54.97
C TRP A 807 44.50 2.90 -54.35
N VAL A 808 44.95 3.54 -53.26
CA VAL A 808 44.29 4.72 -52.70
C VAL A 808 44.49 5.88 -53.68
N PRO A 809 43.43 6.59 -54.11
CA PRO A 809 43.57 7.70 -55.04
C PRO A 809 44.47 8.80 -54.47
N GLN A 810 45.51 9.20 -55.22
CA GLN A 810 46.49 10.20 -54.80
C GLN A 810 45.83 11.51 -54.36
N GLU A 811 44.77 11.94 -55.06
CA GLU A 811 43.96 13.10 -54.70
C GLU A 811 43.43 13.04 -53.26
N LYS A 812 42.97 11.87 -52.79
CA LYS A 812 42.48 11.69 -51.41
C LYS A 812 43.59 11.68 -50.38
N ILE A 813 44.79 11.21 -50.74
CA ILE A 813 45.99 11.32 -49.88
C ILE A 813 46.37 12.80 -49.73
N GLN A 814 46.38 13.56 -50.83
CA GLN A 814 46.68 14.99 -50.82
C GLN A 814 45.60 15.81 -50.06
N GLN A 815 44.32 15.46 -50.18
CA GLN A 815 43.24 16.04 -49.36
C GLN A 815 43.45 15.78 -47.85
N ALA A 816 43.85 14.57 -47.45
CA ALA A 816 44.11 14.25 -46.06
C ALA A 816 45.42 14.89 -45.52
N LEU A 817 46.44 15.04 -46.36
CA LEU A 817 47.65 15.82 -46.03
C LEU A 817 47.31 17.30 -45.82
N ALA A 818 46.55 17.90 -46.74
CA ALA A 818 46.10 19.29 -46.63
C ALA A 818 45.27 19.52 -45.35
N PHE A 819 44.32 18.63 -45.03
CA PHE A 819 43.55 18.70 -43.79
C PHE A 819 44.43 18.51 -42.54
N ARG A 820 45.41 17.61 -42.57
CA ARG A 820 46.39 17.45 -41.47
C ARG A 820 47.20 18.72 -41.26
N ASP A 821 47.62 19.38 -42.33
CA ASP A 821 48.44 20.60 -42.27
C ASP A 821 47.61 21.83 -41.90
N GLU A 822 46.34 21.90 -42.30
CA GLU A 822 45.35 22.88 -41.82
C GLU A 822 45.15 22.74 -40.30
N VAL A 823 44.89 21.53 -39.80
CA VAL A 823 44.75 21.28 -38.36
C VAL A 823 46.08 21.53 -37.62
N ALA A 824 47.24 21.27 -38.23
CA ALA A 824 48.53 21.61 -37.63
C ALA A 824 48.79 23.13 -37.56
N ALA A 825 48.36 23.90 -38.57
CA ALA A 825 48.44 25.36 -38.57
C ALA A 825 47.51 25.98 -37.53
N TRP A 826 46.23 25.57 -37.51
CA TRP A 826 45.25 25.93 -36.48
C TRP A 826 45.74 25.56 -35.08
N TRP A 827 46.34 24.38 -34.92
CA TRP A 827 46.84 23.93 -33.62
C TRP A 827 48.03 24.77 -33.14
N LYS A 828 48.92 25.16 -34.06
CA LYS A 828 50.00 26.10 -33.75
C LYS A 828 49.44 27.46 -33.33
N GLU A 829 48.50 28.03 -34.08
CA GLU A 829 47.84 29.30 -33.74
C GLU A 829 47.21 29.25 -32.34
N LYS A 830 46.46 28.19 -32.03
CA LYS A 830 45.86 27.94 -30.71
C LYS A 830 46.90 27.81 -29.60
N LEU A 831 48.04 27.17 -29.85
CA LEU A 831 49.10 26.98 -28.87
C LEU A 831 49.88 28.29 -28.63
N ASP A 832 50.26 28.99 -29.69
CA ASP A 832 50.95 30.29 -29.62
C ASP A 832 50.06 31.33 -28.90
N ALA A 833 48.76 31.39 -29.24
CA ALA A 833 47.80 32.25 -28.56
C ALA A 833 47.55 31.86 -27.09
N GLN A 834 47.63 30.56 -26.74
CA GLN A 834 47.54 30.11 -25.35
C GLN A 834 48.78 30.49 -24.53
N GLN A 835 49.98 30.51 -25.13
CA GLN A 835 51.20 30.96 -24.45
C GLN A 835 51.21 32.47 -24.18
N ALA A 836 50.39 33.24 -24.90
CA ALA A 836 50.21 34.68 -24.71
C ALA A 836 49.24 35.06 -23.57
N LYS A 837 48.52 34.10 -22.98
CA LYS A 837 47.58 34.31 -21.86
C LYS A 837 48.18 33.94 -20.50
N ALA A 838 47.73 34.61 -19.45
CA ALA A 838 48.03 34.20 -18.08
C ALA A 838 47.22 32.94 -17.68
N ASP A 839 47.75 32.11 -16.76
CA ASP A 839 47.01 30.98 -16.15
C ASP A 839 45.76 31.45 -15.37
N THR A 840 45.65 32.74 -15.05
CA THR A 840 44.49 33.37 -14.43
C THR A 840 43.38 33.73 -15.40
N GLU A 841 43.56 33.57 -16.71
CA GLU A 841 42.53 33.82 -17.73
C GLU A 841 41.86 32.53 -18.22
N ASP A 842 40.68 32.67 -18.82
CA ASP A 842 40.03 31.54 -19.51
C ASP A 842 40.89 31.07 -20.70
N PRO A 843 41.07 29.74 -20.87
CA PRO A 843 41.99 29.17 -21.83
C PRO A 843 41.50 29.32 -23.28
N VAL A 844 42.44 29.45 -24.21
CA VAL A 844 42.18 29.65 -25.65
C VAL A 844 41.67 28.37 -26.33
N PHE A 845 41.91 27.22 -25.72
CA PHE A 845 41.32 25.93 -26.07
C PHE A 845 41.04 25.09 -24.83
N THR A 846 40.06 24.20 -24.93
CA THR A 846 39.81 23.18 -23.89
C THR A 846 40.38 21.82 -24.29
N LYS A 847 40.66 20.95 -23.32
CA LYS A 847 40.94 19.52 -23.54
C LYS A 847 39.86 18.86 -24.40
N ALA A 848 38.60 19.23 -24.26
CA ALA A 848 37.49 18.69 -25.05
C ALA A 848 37.63 19.04 -26.55
N GLU A 849 37.92 20.31 -26.87
CA GLU A 849 38.15 20.80 -28.23
C GLU A 849 39.35 20.08 -28.90
N VAL A 850 40.46 19.95 -28.17
CA VAL A 850 41.67 19.27 -28.66
C VAL A 850 41.41 17.79 -28.91
N LEU A 851 40.74 17.09 -27.99
CA LEU A 851 40.42 15.67 -28.16
C LEU A 851 39.36 15.41 -29.25
N ALA A 852 38.51 16.38 -29.57
CA ALA A 852 37.64 16.30 -30.75
C ALA A 852 38.47 16.38 -32.04
N LYS A 853 39.37 17.36 -32.16
CA LYS A 853 40.24 17.52 -33.34
C LYS A 853 41.21 16.33 -33.53
N VAL A 854 41.71 15.71 -32.47
CA VAL A 854 42.46 14.44 -32.55
C VAL A 854 41.62 13.32 -33.18
N LYS A 855 40.33 13.21 -32.85
CA LYS A 855 39.43 12.21 -33.45
C LYS A 855 39.16 12.50 -34.93
N GLU A 856 39.00 13.76 -35.32
CA GLU A 856 38.81 14.15 -36.72
C GLU A 856 40.01 13.74 -37.59
N VAL A 857 41.23 14.09 -37.17
CA VAL A 857 42.49 13.69 -37.86
C VAL A 857 42.60 12.15 -37.91
N GLY A 858 42.34 11.47 -36.79
CA GLY A 858 42.32 10.01 -36.72
C GLY A 858 41.30 9.34 -37.66
N ALA A 859 40.12 9.96 -37.85
CA ALA A 859 39.08 9.48 -38.75
C ALA A 859 39.45 9.68 -40.22
N ALA A 860 40.04 10.83 -40.59
CA ALA A 860 40.49 11.12 -41.95
C ALA A 860 41.52 10.08 -42.44
N ILE A 861 42.49 9.70 -41.60
CA ILE A 861 43.49 8.66 -41.93
C ILE A 861 42.83 7.29 -42.07
N LYS A 862 41.97 6.90 -41.11
CA LYS A 862 41.23 5.62 -41.15
C LYS A 862 40.34 5.51 -42.39
N ALA A 863 39.75 6.61 -42.86
CA ALA A 863 38.95 6.62 -44.08
C ALA A 863 39.78 6.23 -45.33
N LEU A 864 41.07 6.55 -45.38
CA LEU A 864 41.99 6.10 -46.43
C LEU A 864 42.46 4.66 -46.23
N GLU A 865 42.73 4.26 -44.98
CA GLU A 865 43.10 2.87 -44.64
C GLU A 865 41.99 1.86 -44.91
N ASN A 866 40.73 2.31 -44.88
CA ASN A 866 39.55 1.50 -45.15
C ASN A 866 39.17 1.43 -46.64
N ILE A 867 39.90 2.10 -47.55
CA ILE A 867 39.69 1.95 -48.99
C ILE A 867 40.17 0.56 -49.42
N PRO A 868 39.28 -0.34 -49.88
CA PRO A 868 39.66 -1.70 -50.22
C PRO A 868 40.56 -1.74 -51.46
N ARG A 869 41.46 -2.72 -51.50
CA ARG A 869 42.28 -2.97 -52.68
C ARG A 869 41.38 -3.50 -53.81
N PRO A 870 41.40 -2.93 -55.03
CA PRO A 870 40.58 -3.41 -56.13
C PRO A 870 40.97 -4.86 -56.48
N THR A 871 39.98 -5.75 -56.45
CA THR A 871 40.14 -7.18 -56.73
C THR A 871 40.28 -7.43 -58.22
N THR A 872 41.38 -8.06 -58.64
CA THR A 872 41.60 -8.48 -60.03
C THR A 872 40.84 -9.78 -60.33
N THR A 873 39.71 -9.67 -61.02
CA THR A 873 39.01 -10.82 -61.64
C THR A 873 39.07 -10.69 -63.16
N THR A 874 39.66 -11.67 -63.83
CA THR A 874 39.85 -11.69 -65.29
C THR A 874 38.90 -12.68 -65.95
N THR A 875 37.81 -12.20 -66.56
CA THR A 875 37.09 -12.95 -67.61
C THR A 875 36.32 -12.06 -68.59
N THR A 876 36.72 -12.15 -69.85
CA THR A 876 35.91 -12.10 -71.09
C THR A 876 34.49 -11.49 -71.11
N ALA A 877 34.36 -10.44 -71.93
CA ALA A 877 33.33 -10.23 -72.97
C ALA A 877 31.81 -10.45 -72.69
N LYS A 878 31.07 -9.31 -72.66
CA LYS A 878 30.04 -8.84 -73.64
C LYS A 878 29.17 -9.84 -74.46
N PRO A 879 27.97 -9.45 -74.95
CA PRO A 879 27.34 -8.11 -74.92
C PRO A 879 25.85 -8.03 -74.49
N GLN A 880 25.41 -6.76 -74.43
CA GLN A 880 24.08 -6.19 -74.20
C GLN A 880 22.93 -6.74 -75.08
N GLU A 881 21.74 -6.90 -74.50
CA GLU A 881 20.47 -6.24 -74.90
C GLU A 881 19.40 -6.52 -73.82
N GLY A 882 18.46 -5.62 -73.50
CA GLY A 882 18.27 -4.24 -73.97
C GLY A 882 17.38 -3.43 -73.02
N GLU A 883 17.43 -2.10 -73.12
CA GLU A 883 16.57 -1.18 -72.33
C GLU A 883 15.12 -1.23 -72.79
N LYS A 884 14.15 -0.99 -71.89
CA LYS A 884 13.26 0.20 -71.96
C LYS A 884 12.20 0.31 -70.87
N ALA A 885 11.61 1.51 -70.84
CA ALA A 885 10.28 1.86 -70.35
C ALA A 885 10.07 2.05 -68.82
N GLU A 886 10.12 3.33 -68.45
CA GLU A 886 9.00 4.06 -67.83
C GLU A 886 8.55 3.82 -66.37
N GLU A 887 7.78 4.83 -65.93
CA GLU A 887 6.84 4.89 -64.80
C GLU A 887 7.31 4.65 -63.35
N LYS A 888 7.63 5.80 -62.72
CA LYS A 888 6.97 6.33 -61.50
C LYS A 888 7.22 5.66 -60.13
N LYS A 889 7.11 6.53 -59.11
CA LYS A 889 6.42 6.39 -57.80
C LYS A 889 6.18 4.97 -57.23
N GLU A 890 6.36 4.69 -55.94
CA GLU A 890 6.42 5.52 -54.72
C GLU A 890 7.59 5.01 -53.83
N GLY A 891 7.95 5.52 -52.65
CA GLY A 891 7.38 6.54 -51.75
C GLY A 891 8.15 6.51 -50.41
N GLU A 892 7.85 7.41 -49.47
CA GLU A 892 8.59 7.53 -48.20
C GLU A 892 8.02 6.71 -47.03
N ALA A 893 8.93 6.35 -46.11
CA ALA A 893 8.72 6.22 -44.65
C ALA A 893 7.85 5.07 -44.07
N GLY A 894 7.92 4.94 -42.73
CA GLY A 894 7.50 3.80 -41.91
C GLY A 894 8.71 3.23 -41.15
N GLU A 895 9.02 3.52 -39.88
CA GLU A 895 8.22 3.79 -38.66
C GLU A 895 7.78 2.51 -37.92
N GLU A 896 7.74 2.60 -36.58
CA GLU A 896 7.61 1.51 -35.58
C GLU A 896 8.80 0.51 -35.53
N LYS A 897 9.31 0.00 -34.40
CA LYS A 897 8.77 -0.44 -33.10
C LYS A 897 7.92 -1.73 -33.13
N LYS A 898 8.58 -2.88 -32.89
CA LYS A 898 8.30 -3.63 -31.65
C LYS A 898 9.41 -4.61 -31.24
N GLU A 899 9.22 -5.22 -30.06
CA GLU A 899 10.17 -6.07 -29.36
C GLU A 899 10.43 -7.42 -30.08
N GLY A 900 11.59 -8.00 -29.77
CA GLY A 900 11.92 -9.42 -29.96
C GLY A 900 13.00 -9.79 -28.95
N GLU A 901 12.75 -10.77 -28.09
CA GLU A 901 13.55 -11.07 -26.89
C GLU A 901 14.25 -12.43 -26.99
N ALA A 902 15.38 -12.57 -26.28
CA ALA A 902 16.24 -13.77 -26.12
C ALA A 902 16.96 -14.29 -27.40
N GLY A 903 18.14 -14.91 -27.30
CA GLY A 903 19.01 -15.12 -26.12
C GLY A 903 20.22 -16.03 -26.47
N ASP A 904 21.15 -16.21 -25.51
CA ASP A 904 22.25 -17.21 -25.49
C ASP A 904 23.35 -17.11 -26.59
N GLU A 905 24.60 -17.59 -26.40
CA GLU A 905 25.39 -18.00 -25.21
C GLU A 905 26.92 -17.98 -25.52
N LYS A 906 27.79 -17.62 -24.55
CA LYS A 906 29.25 -18.03 -24.42
C LYS A 906 30.22 -17.73 -25.61
N LYS A 907 31.56 -17.92 -25.56
CA LYS A 907 32.51 -18.46 -24.54
C LYS A 907 33.92 -17.81 -24.61
N GLU A 908 34.73 -18.13 -23.61
CA GLU A 908 36.18 -17.89 -23.31
C GLU A 908 37.24 -17.91 -24.45
N GLY A 909 38.43 -17.35 -24.18
CA GLY A 909 39.71 -17.58 -24.89
C GLY A 909 40.92 -16.74 -24.34
N GLU A 910 42.10 -17.35 -24.16
CA GLU A 910 43.28 -16.79 -23.42
C GLU A 910 44.58 -16.52 -24.26
N ALA A 911 45.65 -16.04 -23.58
CA ALA A 911 47.10 -15.91 -23.92
C ALA A 911 47.60 -14.64 -24.68
N GLY A 912 48.81 -14.07 -24.47
CA GLY A 912 49.98 -14.32 -23.56
C GLY A 912 51.32 -14.60 -24.31
N ASP A 913 52.56 -14.21 -23.93
CA ASP A 913 53.22 -13.41 -22.83
C ASP A 913 53.80 -12.08 -23.46
N GLU A 914 54.98 -11.43 -23.31
CA GLU A 914 56.29 -11.57 -22.62
C GLU A 914 56.90 -10.21 -22.16
N LYS A 915 57.61 -10.23 -21.01
CA LYS A 915 58.99 -9.74 -20.64
C LYS A 915 59.70 -8.64 -21.48
N LYS A 916 60.69 -7.84 -20.99
CA LYS A 916 61.38 -7.48 -19.70
C LYS A 916 62.07 -6.10 -19.98
N GLU A 917 62.77 -5.33 -19.13
CA GLU A 917 63.70 -5.45 -17.98
C GLU A 917 63.39 -4.25 -17.01
N GLY A 918 63.76 -4.11 -15.72
CA GLY A 918 65.01 -4.38 -15.00
C GLY A 918 65.81 -3.06 -14.77
N GLU A 919 66.53 -2.74 -13.67
CA GLU A 919 66.80 -3.28 -12.31
C GLU A 919 67.43 -2.10 -11.48
N ALA A 920 67.52 -2.02 -10.13
CA ALA A 920 66.82 -2.61 -8.97
C ALA A 920 67.29 -1.89 -7.65
N GLY A 921 66.57 -2.09 -6.52
CA GLY A 921 67.01 -1.85 -5.12
C GLY A 921 66.66 -0.51 -4.44
N ASP A 922 66.57 -0.39 -3.11
CA ASP A 922 66.47 -1.36 -1.99
C ASP A 922 66.25 -0.56 -0.67
N GLU A 923 65.78 -1.03 0.50
CA GLU A 923 65.36 -2.34 1.03
C GLU A 923 64.01 -2.18 1.83
N LYS A 924 63.45 -3.04 2.70
CA LYS A 924 63.66 -4.44 3.19
C LYS A 924 62.34 -4.96 3.81
N LYS A 925 62.13 -6.29 3.89
CA LYS A 925 61.19 -6.93 4.85
C LYS A 925 61.35 -8.46 4.90
N GLU A 926 61.20 -9.06 6.07
CA GLU A 926 61.02 -10.52 6.30
C GLU A 926 59.50 -10.80 6.46
N GLY A 927 58.92 -11.98 6.20
CA GLY A 927 59.42 -13.33 5.86
C GLY A 927 58.72 -14.36 6.78
N GLU A 928 58.29 -15.57 6.37
CA GLU A 928 58.13 -16.25 5.08
C GLU A 928 57.11 -17.41 5.26
N ALA A 929 56.70 -18.15 4.21
CA ALA A 929 55.80 -19.31 4.30
C ALA A 929 56.18 -20.43 3.29
N GLY A 930 55.89 -21.70 3.62
CA GLY A 930 56.16 -22.86 2.76
C GLY A 930 55.46 -24.16 3.24
N ASP A 931 55.21 -25.10 2.32
CA ASP A 931 54.22 -26.19 2.45
C ASP A 931 54.76 -27.57 1.93
N GLU A 932 53.91 -28.61 1.97
CA GLU A 932 53.92 -29.90 1.23
C GLU A 932 54.63 -31.17 1.81
N LYS A 933 53.78 -32.10 2.28
CA LYS A 933 53.66 -33.55 1.93
C LYS A 933 54.79 -34.60 2.17
N LYS A 934 54.31 -35.73 2.76
CA LYS A 934 54.35 -37.16 2.30
C LYS A 934 55.26 -38.20 2.99
N GLU A 935 54.72 -39.43 3.05
CA GLU A 935 55.36 -40.78 3.20
C GLU A 935 56.03 -41.16 4.53
N GLY A 936 56.11 -42.48 4.82
CA GLY A 936 56.98 -43.06 5.87
C GLY A 936 56.36 -44.13 6.77
N GLU A 937 56.85 -45.37 6.67
CA GLU A 937 56.38 -46.61 7.31
C GLU A 937 56.64 -46.77 8.84
N ALA A 938 55.86 -47.68 9.44
CA ALA A 938 56.22 -48.72 10.44
C ALA A 938 57.16 -48.44 11.66
N GLY A 939 56.68 -48.86 12.84
CA GLY A 939 57.43 -49.07 14.08
C GLY A 939 56.50 -49.58 15.21
N GLY A 940 57.00 -50.31 16.21
CA GLY A 940 56.15 -50.92 17.23
C GLY A 940 56.82 -51.30 18.57
N GLU A 941 56.01 -51.88 19.45
CA GLU A 941 56.32 -52.60 20.71
C GLU A 941 56.97 -51.87 21.93
N ALA A 942 56.13 -51.70 22.96
CA ALA A 942 56.27 -52.24 24.33
C ALA A 942 57.28 -51.68 25.38
N GLY A 943 56.92 -51.91 26.67
CA GLY A 943 57.63 -51.48 27.89
C GLY A 943 57.13 -50.13 28.43
N ASP A 944 56.38 -49.96 29.53
CA ASP A 944 56.06 -50.76 30.74
C ASP A 944 57.18 -50.89 31.80
N GLU A 945 57.03 -50.19 32.95
CA GLU A 945 56.87 -50.80 34.29
C GLU A 945 56.75 -49.77 35.46
N LYS A 946 55.70 -49.96 36.31
CA LYS A 946 55.70 -49.82 37.82
C LYS A 946 55.85 -48.41 38.48
N LYS A 947 55.44 -48.13 39.74
CA LYS A 947 54.83 -48.81 40.95
C LYS A 947 54.30 -47.69 41.92
N GLU A 948 53.56 -47.82 43.05
CA GLU A 948 52.78 -48.85 43.80
C GLU A 948 51.89 -48.16 44.89
N GLY A 949 51.06 -48.93 45.65
CA GLY A 949 50.40 -48.53 46.93
C GLY A 949 48.89 -48.24 46.81
N GLU A 950 47.92 -49.04 47.30
CA GLU A 950 47.56 -49.52 48.68
C GLU A 950 46.79 -48.50 49.55
N ALA A 951 45.75 -48.82 50.36
CA ALA A 951 44.85 -50.01 50.49
C ALA A 951 43.64 -49.73 51.45
N GLY A 952 42.62 -50.63 51.50
CA GLY A 952 41.47 -50.66 52.46
C GLY A 952 40.09 -50.30 51.84
N GLU A 953 38.97 -51.04 51.94
CA GLU A 953 38.26 -51.83 53.01
C GLU A 953 37.51 -50.95 54.06
N GLU A 954 36.27 -51.24 54.53
CA GLU A 954 35.30 -52.36 54.30
C GLU A 954 33.85 -52.00 54.76
N LYS A 955 32.80 -52.76 54.31
CA LYS A 955 31.51 -53.07 55.04
C LYS A 955 30.52 -51.91 55.40
N LYS A 956 29.20 -52.08 55.69
CA LYS A 956 28.15 -53.13 55.53
C LYS A 956 26.74 -52.54 55.83
N GLU A 957 25.65 -53.14 55.30
CA GLU A 957 24.24 -53.15 55.81
C GLU A 957 23.50 -51.78 56.03
N GLY A 958 22.15 -51.68 56.11
CA GLY A 958 21.08 -52.67 55.88
C GLY A 958 19.66 -52.12 56.21
N GLU A 959 18.62 -52.81 55.71
CA GLU A 959 17.18 -52.74 56.08
C GLU A 959 16.34 -51.46 55.80
N ALA A 960 15.02 -51.62 55.93
CA ALA A 960 13.94 -50.66 55.66
C ALA A 960 12.86 -50.76 56.75
N GLY A 961 11.96 -49.77 56.90
CA GLY A 961 10.97 -49.78 57.99
C GLY A 961 9.75 -48.87 57.81
N GLU A 962 8.60 -49.54 57.65
CA GLU A 962 7.23 -49.17 58.07
C GLU A 962 6.51 -47.91 57.54
N GLU A 963 5.24 -48.14 57.20
CA GLU A 963 4.18 -47.17 56.96
C GLU A 963 3.58 -46.69 58.30
N LYS A 964 2.84 -45.56 58.28
CA LYS A 964 1.52 -45.56 58.94
C LYS A 964 0.54 -44.52 58.40
N GLU A 965 -0.72 -44.94 58.40
CA GLU A 965 -1.89 -44.09 58.20
C GLU A 965 -2.08 -43.15 59.40
N GLU A 966 -2.69 -41.99 59.16
CA GLU A 966 -4.04 -41.75 59.72
C GLU A 966 -4.80 -40.73 58.85
N ARG A 967 -6.07 -40.51 59.16
CA ARG A 967 -7.13 -39.97 58.28
C ARG A 967 -7.94 -38.91 59.03
N GLU A 968 -9.02 -38.41 58.42
CA GLU A 968 -10.09 -37.57 59.02
C GLU A 968 -9.68 -36.10 59.25
N GLU A 969 -10.54 -35.09 59.18
CA GLU A 969 -11.88 -34.92 58.55
C GLU A 969 -11.89 -33.46 58.01
N GLU A 970 -12.37 -33.16 56.80
CA GLU A 970 -13.77 -32.85 56.41
C GLU A 970 -14.39 -31.58 57.06
N LYS A 971 -15.26 -30.91 56.29
CA LYS A 971 -16.16 -29.78 56.65
C LYS A 971 -15.47 -28.44 57.03
N SER A 972 -15.47 -27.40 56.19
CA SER A 972 -16.56 -26.63 55.56
C SER A 972 -17.15 -25.50 56.42
N SER A 973 -17.02 -24.26 55.95
CA SER A 973 -18.05 -23.22 56.13
C SER A 973 -17.89 -22.14 55.06
N GLU A 974 -18.86 -22.03 54.16
CA GLU A 974 -19.10 -20.78 53.45
C GLU A 974 -19.63 -19.73 54.44
N SER A 975 -19.19 -18.48 54.32
CA SER A 975 -20.06 -17.35 54.67
C SER A 975 -19.68 -16.12 53.86
N GLN A 976 -20.55 -15.73 52.94
CA GLN A 976 -20.57 -14.40 52.36
C GLN A 976 -20.88 -13.38 53.46
N HIS A 977 -20.30 -12.18 53.45
CA HIS A 977 -21.01 -11.00 52.92
C HIS A 977 -20.15 -9.72 52.90
N SER A 978 -20.60 -8.83 52.02
CA SER A 978 -20.15 -7.49 51.62
C SER A 978 -20.12 -6.40 52.73
N ARG A 979 -19.78 -5.17 52.29
CA ARG A 979 -19.86 -3.85 52.97
C ARG A 979 -18.58 -3.45 53.74
N GLU A 980 -18.16 -2.18 53.78
CA GLU A 980 -18.62 -0.96 53.06
C GLU A 980 -17.48 0.08 52.97
N GLU A 981 -17.66 1.07 52.08
CA GLU A 981 -17.10 2.44 52.08
C GLU A 981 -15.69 2.72 52.66
N LEU A 982 -14.74 3.02 51.76
CA LEU A 982 -14.25 4.40 51.55
C LEU A 982 -13.55 4.57 50.18
#